data_AF-A0A6G8RSW9-F1
#
_entry.id   AF-A0A6G8RSW9-F1
#
_cell.length_a   1.000
_cell.length_b   1.000
_cell.length_c   1.000
_cell.angle_alpha   90.00
_cell.angle_beta   90.00
_cell.angle_gamma   90.00
#
_symmetry.space_group_name_H-M   'P 1'
#
loop_
_entity.id
_entity.type
_entity.pdbx_description
1 polymer ?
#
loop_
_entity_poly.entity_id
_entity_poly.type
_entity_poly.pdbx_seq_one_letter_code
_entity_poly.pdbx_strand_id
1 'polypeptide(L)'
;MTATSQQPSRRDILKWFGGIPFLPFGAMATAAALTGCNDDNDSNTAPPVKPANFKNAIFTAMAAPTTLEERAKTAVTSKLKIEWDDNSSTEYQLGYKNFFKTGDLVPKWGGGEIVAGGYFNAQGQPIIDTSVDSKPRQFFSDCPDGSSLIYLDNAKVDGVQNPVFHVVQFEYASQNQAGNSEYGNLPSPIAILTLDQNQQTGHLELKKYFNVDTSAVHGLWITCGASLSPWDTHLSSEEYEPDAFDQGIGGPNVDGIGRSFFGDASKANPYNYGHLPEVIVNPDGSGKIVKHYCMGRISHELVHVMPDNRTVIMGDDYTNGGFFMFVADKEKDLSSGTLYVAQYTSLLNESSTATIQWIELGHATSQEIDDLVNQQNIQPNDIMESLTVNPNDASYTEITLAKKKLWVKVKPGMEKAAAFLETHRYAALKGGSMAFTKMEGTTINIKDKKAYSALANIQDSMVQNGNGWVASHNVSFTKKITAGGILEHDLAGGKSTSVGSPIKSEWVPYQSRILLLGEDIPADSLGNTANPNKIASPDNLKFSETFRTLFIGEDSGNHPNNFLWAYHVDRKEDPVRLLSTPFGAESTGLHAVDSIRGWTYIMSNFQHAGDAKDPTGGGLKQATLDNYNGGYSASVGYITADPIAPSIVKK
;
A
#
# COMPACT_ATOMS: atom_id res chain seq x y z
N MET A 1 26.38 47.38 -11.58
CA MET A 1 24.98 47.08 -11.94
C MET A 1 24.51 45.95 -11.03
N THR A 2 23.83 46.32 -9.96
CA THR A 2 23.32 45.43 -8.91
C THR A 2 21.88 45.08 -9.24
N ALA A 3 21.58 43.79 -9.42
CA ALA A 3 20.22 43.29 -9.51
C ALA A 3 19.91 42.47 -8.25
N THR A 4 19.09 43.04 -7.38
CA THR A 4 18.50 42.42 -6.20
C THR A 4 17.33 41.53 -6.63
N SER A 5 17.42 40.22 -6.40
CA SER A 5 16.26 39.32 -6.46
C SER A 5 15.53 39.33 -5.11
N GLN A 6 14.29 39.84 -5.09
CA GLN A 6 13.41 39.73 -3.93
C GLN A 6 12.98 38.27 -3.76
N GLN A 7 13.31 37.67 -2.61
CA GLN A 7 12.66 36.44 -2.16
C GLN A 7 11.26 36.77 -1.62
N PRO A 8 10.23 35.98 -1.92
CA PRO A 8 8.90 36.18 -1.35
C PRO A 8 8.89 35.88 0.15
N SER A 9 8.08 36.65 0.89
CA SER A 9 8.03 36.57 2.35
C SER A 9 7.13 35.42 2.82
N ARG A 10 7.28 34.99 4.07
CA ARG A 10 6.44 33.96 4.74
C ARG A 10 4.92 34.17 4.64
N ARG A 11 4.44 35.36 4.24
CA ARG A 11 3.02 35.66 4.00
C ARG A 11 2.50 35.29 2.60
N ASP A 12 3.39 35.03 1.64
CA ASP A 12 3.02 34.67 0.27
C ASP A 12 2.83 33.14 0.10
N ILE A 13 3.40 32.34 1.01
CA ILE A 13 3.33 30.87 1.01
C ILE A 13 2.01 30.35 1.64
N LEU A 14 1.36 31.15 2.49
CA LEU A 14 0.07 30.78 3.13
C LEU A 14 -1.16 31.00 2.24
N LYS A 15 -0.98 31.40 0.97
CA LYS A 15 -2.07 31.49 -0.02
C LYS A 15 -2.22 30.26 -0.90
N TRP A 16 -1.38 29.22 -0.70
CA TRP A 16 -1.37 28.04 -1.56
C TRP A 16 -2.01 26.79 -0.94
N PHE A 17 -2.49 26.86 0.31
CA PHE A 17 -3.30 25.81 0.92
C PHE A 17 -4.57 26.42 1.52
N GLY A 18 -5.67 26.25 0.80
CA GLY A 18 -6.99 26.74 1.16
C GLY A 18 -7.81 26.88 -0.12
N GLY A 19 -8.62 25.87 -0.41
CA GLY A 19 -9.56 25.93 -1.53
C GLY A 19 -10.38 27.23 -1.46
N ILE A 20 -10.35 28.02 -2.53
CA ILE A 20 -11.34 29.07 -2.75
C ILE A 20 -11.74 29.04 -4.23
N PRO A 21 -13.05 29.03 -4.51
CA PRO A 21 -13.59 29.03 -5.85
C PRO A 21 -13.37 30.39 -6.53
N PHE A 22 -13.18 30.38 -7.84
CA PHE A 22 -13.17 31.58 -8.67
C PHE A 22 -14.41 32.44 -8.39
N LEU A 23 -14.19 33.64 -7.85
CA LEU A 23 -15.16 34.75 -7.84
C LEU A 23 -14.82 35.75 -8.96
N PRO A 24 -15.83 36.30 -9.66
CA PRO A 24 -15.63 37.15 -10.82
C PRO A 24 -15.40 38.61 -10.40
N PHE A 25 -14.41 39.26 -11.01
CA PHE A 25 -14.31 40.72 -10.97
C PHE A 25 -15.39 41.32 -11.88
N GLY A 26 -16.33 42.03 -11.27
CA GLY A 26 -17.29 42.88 -11.95
C GLY A 26 -16.83 44.33 -12.05
N ALA A 27 -17.29 44.98 -13.12
CA ALA A 27 -17.49 46.42 -13.33
C ALA A 27 -16.28 47.32 -13.65
N MET A 28 -16.10 47.59 -14.95
CA MET A 28 -16.14 48.97 -15.43
C MET A 28 -17.10 49.07 -16.61
N ALA A 29 -18.16 49.85 -16.40
CA ALA A 29 -19.14 50.22 -17.40
C ALA A 29 -18.57 51.32 -18.31
N THR A 30 -18.64 51.11 -19.61
CA THR A 30 -18.78 52.21 -20.59
C THR A 30 -19.96 51.87 -21.49
N ALA A 31 -21.02 52.66 -21.33
CA ALA A 31 -22.18 52.61 -22.19
C ALA A 31 -21.83 53.23 -23.55
N ALA A 32 -21.96 52.45 -24.62
CA ALA A 32 -22.10 52.96 -25.97
C ALA A 32 -23.36 52.33 -26.56
N ALA A 33 -24.44 53.12 -26.58
CA ALA A 33 -25.65 52.80 -27.32
C ALA A 33 -25.35 52.95 -28.82
N LEU A 34 -25.44 51.86 -29.57
CA LEU A 34 -25.74 51.90 -30.99
C LEU A 34 -26.95 51.03 -31.28
N THR A 35 -28.06 51.71 -31.53
CA THR A 35 -29.25 51.20 -32.20
C THR A 35 -28.97 50.93 -33.68
N GLY A 36 -29.47 49.79 -34.18
CA GLY A 36 -29.86 49.63 -35.57
C GLY A 36 -29.04 48.62 -36.38
N CYS A 37 -29.53 47.39 -36.50
CA CYS A 37 -30.26 46.95 -37.69
C CYS A 37 -30.82 45.54 -37.46
N ASN A 38 -32.07 45.39 -37.89
CA ASN A 38 -32.95 44.24 -37.79
C ASN A 38 -32.46 43.15 -38.75
N ASP A 39 -32.00 42.02 -38.22
CA ASP A 39 -31.88 40.76 -38.95
C ASP A 39 -32.36 39.63 -38.03
N ASP A 40 -33.51 39.07 -38.39
CA ASP A 40 -34.15 37.93 -37.73
C ASP A 40 -33.28 36.67 -37.92
N ASN A 41 -32.42 36.40 -36.94
CA ASN A 41 -31.81 35.09 -36.71
C ASN A 41 -31.47 34.97 -35.22
N ASP A 42 -32.51 34.92 -34.37
CA ASP A 42 -32.39 34.53 -32.97
C ASP A 42 -32.03 33.04 -32.89
N SER A 43 -30.76 32.71 -33.14
CA SER A 43 -30.18 31.53 -32.53
C SER A 43 -30.09 31.81 -31.04
N ASN A 44 -31.07 31.33 -30.27
CA ASN A 44 -30.99 31.23 -28.82
C ASN A 44 -29.78 30.35 -28.46
N THR A 45 -28.57 30.94 -28.43
CA THR A 45 -27.42 30.30 -27.81
C THR A 45 -27.68 30.33 -26.32
N ALA A 46 -28.21 29.23 -25.79
CA ALA A 46 -28.34 29.05 -24.35
C ALA A 46 -26.99 29.38 -23.69
N PRO A 47 -26.96 30.21 -22.63
CA PRO A 47 -25.71 30.52 -21.96
C PRO A 47 -25.04 29.20 -21.54
N PRO A 48 -23.70 29.08 -21.67
CA PRO A 48 -23.01 27.85 -21.33
C PRO A 48 -23.32 27.47 -19.89
N VAL A 49 -24.00 26.33 -19.70
CA VAL A 49 -24.33 25.80 -18.38
C VAL A 49 -23.02 25.37 -17.74
N LYS A 50 -22.62 26.08 -16.67
CA LYS A 50 -21.46 25.68 -15.86
C LYS A 50 -21.74 24.29 -15.28
N PRO A 51 -20.87 23.29 -15.51
CA PRO A 51 -21.04 21.96 -14.91
C PRO A 51 -21.08 22.03 -13.38
N ALA A 52 -21.96 21.25 -12.77
CA ALA A 52 -22.08 21.14 -11.32
C ALA A 52 -20.87 20.40 -10.73
N ASN A 53 -20.40 20.81 -9.56
CA ASN A 53 -19.23 20.20 -8.90
C ASN A 53 -19.68 19.16 -7.87
N PHE A 54 -18.79 18.20 -7.60
CA PHE A 54 -18.97 17.21 -6.55
C PHE A 54 -19.28 17.87 -5.21
N LYS A 55 -20.32 17.37 -4.53
CA LYS A 55 -20.69 17.78 -3.17
C LYS A 55 -20.55 16.62 -2.19
N ASN A 56 -21.02 15.43 -2.53
CA ASN A 56 -21.03 14.27 -1.64
C ASN A 56 -21.08 12.94 -2.40
N ALA A 57 -20.60 11.87 -1.77
CA ALA A 57 -20.63 10.50 -2.27
C ALA A 57 -21.36 9.57 -1.29
N ILE A 58 -22.27 8.75 -1.81
CA ILE A 58 -22.98 7.73 -1.05
C ILE A 58 -22.84 6.40 -1.76
N PHE A 59 -22.08 5.49 -1.18
CA PHE A 59 -22.00 4.10 -1.62
C PHE A 59 -23.21 3.31 -1.12
N THR A 60 -23.77 2.48 -1.99
CA THR A 60 -24.81 1.51 -1.65
C THR A 60 -24.21 0.11 -1.70
N ALA A 61 -24.36 -0.64 -0.60
CA ALA A 61 -23.77 -1.96 -0.43
C ALA A 61 -24.28 -2.99 -1.45
N MET A 62 -23.42 -3.96 -1.76
CA MET A 62 -23.84 -5.25 -2.31
C MET A 62 -23.96 -6.34 -1.24
N ALA A 63 -24.81 -7.34 -1.49
CA ALA A 63 -24.87 -8.55 -0.68
C ALA A 63 -23.60 -9.40 -0.87
N ALA A 64 -23.30 -10.27 0.11
CA ALA A 64 -22.26 -11.28 -0.05
C ALA A 64 -22.70 -12.30 -1.11
N PRO A 65 -21.82 -12.74 -2.02
CA PRO A 65 -22.17 -13.77 -2.99
C PRO A 65 -22.45 -15.10 -2.28
N THR A 66 -23.50 -15.80 -2.71
CA THR A 66 -23.92 -17.07 -2.06
C THR A 66 -23.89 -18.26 -3.02
N THR A 67 -24.02 -18.01 -4.32
CA THR A 67 -23.99 -19.07 -5.33
C THR A 67 -22.56 -19.48 -5.66
N LEU A 68 -22.37 -20.72 -6.11
CA LEU A 68 -21.08 -21.24 -6.55
C LEU A 68 -20.45 -20.34 -7.65
N GLU A 69 -21.26 -19.94 -8.63
CA GLU A 69 -20.77 -19.15 -9.77
C GLU A 69 -20.28 -17.76 -9.36
N GLU A 70 -21.06 -17.05 -8.53
CA GLU A 70 -20.69 -15.71 -8.07
C GLU A 70 -19.45 -15.74 -7.17
N ARG A 71 -19.35 -16.74 -6.28
CA ARG A 71 -18.21 -16.90 -5.37
C ARG A 71 -16.93 -17.30 -6.08
N ALA A 72 -17.01 -17.87 -7.28
CA ALA A 72 -15.84 -18.32 -8.04
C ALA A 72 -15.17 -17.21 -8.87
N LYS A 73 -15.69 -15.98 -8.84
CA LYS A 73 -15.25 -14.85 -9.66
C LYS A 73 -15.31 -13.54 -8.87
N THR A 74 -14.66 -12.50 -9.39
CA THR A 74 -14.82 -11.14 -8.88
C THR A 74 -16.26 -10.66 -9.14
N ALA A 75 -16.91 -10.11 -8.12
CA ALA A 75 -18.28 -9.59 -8.23
C ALA A 75 -18.38 -8.15 -7.71
N VAL A 76 -19.02 -7.28 -8.49
CA VAL A 76 -19.33 -5.90 -8.13
C VAL A 76 -20.76 -5.61 -8.56
N THR A 77 -21.66 -5.46 -7.60
CA THR A 77 -23.07 -5.06 -7.84
C THR A 77 -23.48 -3.86 -6.98
N SER A 78 -22.52 -3.27 -6.27
CA SER A 78 -22.67 -2.06 -5.47
C SER A 78 -22.96 -0.84 -6.37
N LYS A 79 -23.36 0.27 -5.74
CA LYS A 79 -23.63 1.53 -6.45
C LYS A 79 -22.93 2.70 -5.80
N LEU A 80 -22.70 3.75 -6.57
CA LEU A 80 -22.26 5.06 -6.08
C LEU A 80 -23.27 6.13 -6.51
N LYS A 81 -23.81 6.87 -5.54
CA LYS A 81 -24.55 8.11 -5.82
C LYS A 81 -23.64 9.30 -5.54
N ILE A 82 -23.44 10.15 -6.55
CA ILE A 82 -22.82 11.46 -6.39
C ILE A 82 -23.92 12.51 -6.30
N GLU A 83 -23.86 13.34 -5.26
CA GLU A 83 -24.69 14.54 -5.14
C GLU A 83 -23.86 15.75 -5.56
N TRP A 84 -24.50 16.66 -6.29
CA TRP A 84 -23.84 17.81 -6.90
C TRP A 84 -24.20 19.11 -6.17
N ASP A 85 -23.39 20.16 -6.37
CA ASP A 85 -23.60 21.48 -5.76
C ASP A 85 -24.86 22.22 -6.25
N ASP A 86 -25.43 21.80 -7.39
CA ASP A 86 -26.72 22.25 -7.94
C ASP A 86 -27.95 21.52 -7.34
N ASN A 87 -27.73 20.64 -6.35
CA ASN A 87 -28.72 19.76 -5.70
C ASN A 87 -29.30 18.66 -6.59
N SER A 88 -28.77 18.43 -7.78
CA SER A 88 -29.03 17.21 -8.53
C SER A 88 -28.17 16.04 -8.04
N SER A 89 -28.40 14.83 -8.55
CA SER A 89 -27.56 13.67 -8.28
C SER A 89 -27.39 12.78 -9.50
N THR A 90 -26.27 12.06 -9.56
CA THR A 90 -26.01 10.98 -10.53
C THR A 90 -25.82 9.67 -9.78
N GLU A 91 -26.52 8.62 -10.19
CA GLU A 91 -26.31 7.26 -9.68
C GLU A 91 -25.52 6.45 -10.70
N TYR A 92 -24.48 5.76 -10.23
CA TYR A 92 -23.60 4.90 -10.98
C TYR A 92 -23.80 3.46 -10.51
N GLN A 93 -24.15 2.56 -11.43
CA GLN A 93 -24.01 1.13 -11.20
C GLN A 93 -22.53 0.79 -11.31
N LEU A 94 -21.93 0.34 -10.21
CA LEU A 94 -20.52 -0.02 -10.21
C LEU A 94 -20.33 -1.40 -10.86
N GLY A 95 -19.16 -1.56 -11.46
CA GLY A 95 -18.66 -2.79 -12.06
C GLY A 95 -17.14 -2.86 -11.95
N TYR A 96 -16.56 -3.96 -12.42
CA TYR A 96 -15.12 -4.19 -12.42
C TYR A 96 -14.59 -4.22 -13.85
N LYS A 97 -13.48 -3.53 -14.11
CA LYS A 97 -12.81 -3.53 -15.42
C LYS A 97 -11.34 -3.91 -15.27
N ASN A 98 -10.94 -4.94 -16.02
CA ASN A 98 -9.58 -5.47 -15.99
C ASN A 98 -8.74 -4.79 -17.08
N PHE A 99 -7.46 -4.58 -16.81
CA PHE A 99 -6.46 -4.29 -17.83
C PHE A 99 -5.97 -5.57 -18.50
N PHE A 100 -5.72 -6.62 -17.69
CA PHE A 100 -5.29 -7.95 -18.12
C PHE A 100 -5.52 -8.98 -17.01
N LYS A 101 -5.37 -10.26 -17.33
CA LYS A 101 -5.04 -11.30 -16.35
C LYS A 101 -3.54 -11.59 -16.41
N THR A 102 -2.89 -11.87 -15.28
CA THR A 102 -1.48 -12.22 -15.29
C THR A 102 -1.24 -13.50 -16.09
N GLY A 103 -0.11 -13.56 -16.81
CA GLY A 103 0.16 -14.60 -17.80
C GLY A 103 -0.31 -14.27 -19.22
N ASP A 104 -1.20 -13.30 -19.40
CA ASP A 104 -1.59 -12.82 -20.74
C ASP A 104 -0.40 -12.14 -21.44
N LEU A 105 -0.35 -12.24 -22.77
CA LEU A 105 0.52 -11.41 -23.59
C LEU A 105 -0.10 -10.03 -23.75
N VAL A 106 0.66 -8.98 -23.39
CA VAL A 106 0.24 -7.58 -23.49
C VAL A 106 1.23 -6.77 -24.33
N PRO A 107 0.80 -5.64 -24.92
CA PRO A 107 1.69 -4.79 -25.72
C PRO A 107 2.89 -4.30 -24.90
N LYS A 108 4.10 -4.61 -25.35
CA LYS A 108 5.35 -4.21 -24.67
C LYS A 108 5.72 -2.78 -25.02
N TRP A 109 6.19 -2.02 -24.04
CA TRP A 109 6.85 -0.74 -24.28
C TRP A 109 8.07 -0.93 -25.20
N GLY A 110 8.22 -0.09 -26.22
CA GLY A 110 9.24 -0.24 -27.26
C GLY A 110 8.90 -1.23 -28.38
N GLY A 111 7.73 -1.89 -28.34
CA GLY A 111 7.21 -2.77 -29.39
C GLY A 111 7.26 -4.26 -29.06
N GLY A 112 6.38 -5.03 -29.73
CA GLY A 112 6.18 -6.46 -29.46
C GLY A 112 5.22 -6.73 -28.29
N GLU A 113 5.32 -7.92 -27.72
CA GLU A 113 4.49 -8.38 -26.60
C GLU A 113 5.36 -8.84 -25.42
N ILE A 114 4.78 -8.87 -24.23
CA ILE A 114 5.40 -9.32 -22.98
C ILE A 114 4.36 -10.04 -22.12
N VAL A 115 4.79 -11.02 -21.32
CA VAL A 115 3.93 -11.71 -20.35
C VAL A 115 3.65 -10.78 -19.17
N ALA A 116 2.37 -10.45 -18.93
CA ALA A 116 1.98 -9.61 -17.80
C ALA A 116 2.26 -10.31 -16.46
N GLY A 117 2.97 -9.63 -15.56
CA GLY A 117 3.43 -10.19 -14.28
C GLY A 117 4.57 -11.20 -14.43
N GLY A 118 5.24 -11.23 -15.59
CA GLY A 118 6.33 -12.15 -15.88
C GLY A 118 7.60 -11.86 -15.05
N TYR A 119 8.31 -12.92 -14.67
CA TYR A 119 9.55 -12.83 -13.92
C TYR A 119 10.78 -12.70 -14.82
N PHE A 120 11.75 -11.89 -14.40
CA PHE A 120 13.00 -11.62 -15.12
C PHE A 120 14.22 -11.71 -14.19
N ASN A 121 15.34 -12.22 -14.71
CA ASN A 121 16.61 -12.27 -13.99
C ASN A 121 17.37 -10.92 -14.06
N ALA A 122 18.53 -10.83 -13.40
CA ALA A 122 19.34 -9.62 -13.37
C ALA A 122 19.90 -9.19 -14.75
N GLN A 123 19.79 -10.03 -15.77
CA GLN A 123 20.16 -9.73 -17.16
C GLN A 123 18.93 -9.33 -18.02
N GLY A 124 17.75 -9.19 -17.40
CA GLY A 124 16.51 -8.87 -18.09
C GLY A 124 15.95 -10.02 -18.93
N GLN A 125 16.38 -11.25 -18.68
CA GLN A 125 15.91 -12.45 -19.39
C GLN A 125 14.74 -13.08 -18.64
N PRO A 126 13.70 -13.59 -19.33
CA PRO A 126 12.63 -14.36 -18.71
C PRO A 126 13.13 -15.52 -17.84
N ILE A 127 12.62 -15.64 -16.62
CA ILE A 127 12.86 -16.82 -15.78
C ILE A 127 11.89 -17.92 -16.23
N ILE A 128 12.43 -19.07 -16.62
CA ILE A 128 11.65 -20.19 -17.15
C ILE A 128 11.40 -21.23 -16.06
N ASP A 129 10.13 -21.56 -15.85
CA ASP A 129 9.69 -22.69 -15.04
C ASP A 129 9.91 -23.98 -15.83
N THR A 130 10.90 -24.77 -15.38
CA THR A 130 11.21 -26.09 -15.90
C THR A 130 10.85 -27.22 -14.92
N SER A 131 10.00 -26.95 -13.93
CA SER A 131 9.58 -27.94 -12.93
C SER A 131 8.80 -29.12 -13.54
N VAL A 132 8.25 -28.92 -14.74
CA VAL A 132 7.64 -29.96 -15.58
C VAL A 132 8.29 -29.93 -16.97
N ASP A 133 9.19 -30.88 -17.24
CA ASP A 133 10.01 -30.96 -18.47
C ASP A 133 9.21 -30.83 -19.78
N SER A 134 7.98 -31.33 -19.80
CA SER A 134 7.13 -31.34 -21.00
C SER A 134 6.39 -30.01 -21.26
N LYS A 135 6.45 -29.05 -20.33
CA LYS A 135 5.67 -27.81 -20.38
C LYS A 135 6.48 -26.59 -19.91
N PRO A 136 7.70 -26.34 -20.40
CA PRO A 136 8.45 -25.16 -19.98
C PRO A 136 7.68 -23.89 -20.33
N ARG A 137 7.56 -22.96 -19.38
CA ARG A 137 6.93 -21.64 -19.59
C ARG A 137 7.65 -20.58 -18.77
N GLN A 138 7.50 -19.31 -19.15
CA GLN A 138 7.96 -18.23 -18.28
C GLN A 138 7.14 -18.24 -16.97
N PHE A 139 7.81 -18.05 -15.83
CA PHE A 139 7.13 -17.75 -14.58
C PHE A 139 6.37 -16.42 -14.71
N PHE A 140 5.16 -16.38 -14.17
CA PHE A 140 4.40 -15.14 -13.95
C PHE A 140 3.65 -15.26 -12.64
N SER A 141 3.38 -14.11 -12.03
CA SER A 141 2.79 -14.02 -10.71
C SER A 141 1.27 -14.15 -10.77
N ASP A 142 0.70 -14.94 -9.87
CA ASP A 142 -0.72 -14.94 -9.52
C ASP A 142 -1.05 -13.95 -8.41
N CYS A 143 -0.08 -13.15 -7.98
CA CYS A 143 -0.15 -12.28 -6.82
C CYS A 143 0.18 -10.81 -7.13
N PRO A 144 -0.64 -10.11 -7.94
CA PRO A 144 -0.54 -8.66 -8.06
C PRO A 144 -1.01 -8.00 -6.77
N ASP A 145 -0.24 -7.04 -6.28
CA ASP A 145 -0.48 -6.38 -5.00
C ASP A 145 -0.43 -4.85 -5.20
N GLY A 146 0.38 -4.14 -4.40
CA GLY A 146 0.47 -2.71 -4.28
C GLY A 146 0.50 -1.99 -5.62
N SER A 147 -0.32 -0.94 -5.73
CA SER A 147 -0.45 -0.22 -6.99
C SER A 147 -0.63 1.29 -6.83
N SER A 148 -0.27 2.04 -7.87
CA SER A 148 -0.43 3.50 -7.89
C SER A 148 -0.76 4.02 -9.28
N LEU A 149 -1.82 4.83 -9.36
CA LEU A 149 -2.17 5.55 -10.58
C LEU A 149 -1.50 6.93 -10.55
N ILE A 150 -0.67 7.21 -11.55
CA ILE A 150 0.23 8.36 -11.61
C ILE A 150 -0.10 9.17 -12.86
N TYR A 151 -0.22 10.47 -12.67
CA TYR A 151 -0.40 11.43 -13.75
C TYR A 151 0.79 12.39 -13.81
N LEU A 152 1.40 12.53 -14.98
CA LEU A 152 2.49 13.47 -15.22
C LEU A 152 2.05 14.49 -16.27
N ASP A 153 2.15 15.78 -15.95
CA ASP A 153 1.71 16.87 -16.85
C ASP A 153 2.47 16.89 -18.18
N ASN A 154 3.73 16.46 -18.18
CA ASN A 154 4.58 16.41 -19.36
C ASN A 154 4.59 15.04 -20.05
N ALA A 155 3.69 14.12 -19.67
CA ALA A 155 3.62 12.79 -20.26
C ALA A 155 3.39 12.85 -21.78
N LYS A 156 4.23 12.12 -22.52
CA LYS A 156 4.12 11.98 -23.97
C LYS A 156 4.55 10.57 -24.36
N VAL A 157 3.58 9.75 -24.72
CA VAL A 157 3.80 8.37 -25.13
C VAL A 157 3.25 8.14 -26.53
N ASP A 158 4.08 7.63 -27.43
CA ASP A 158 3.68 7.40 -28.82
C ASP A 158 2.45 6.49 -28.92
N GLY A 159 1.43 6.94 -29.67
CA GLY A 159 0.19 6.19 -29.86
C GLY A 159 -0.82 6.27 -28.70
N VAL A 160 -0.58 7.14 -27.71
CA VAL A 160 -1.46 7.34 -26.54
C VAL A 160 -1.88 8.80 -26.48
N GLN A 161 -3.18 9.08 -26.45
CA GLN A 161 -3.69 10.46 -26.51
C GLN A 161 -3.64 11.14 -25.14
N ASN A 162 -4.05 10.42 -24.10
CA ASN A 162 -4.18 10.94 -22.75
C ASN A 162 -3.46 10.00 -21.76
N PRO A 163 -2.12 10.04 -21.72
CA PRO A 163 -1.36 9.11 -20.91
C PRO A 163 -1.64 9.27 -19.41
N VAL A 164 -1.92 8.14 -18.77
CA VAL A 164 -1.91 7.94 -17.32
C VAL A 164 -1.11 6.68 -17.06
N PHE A 165 -0.30 6.65 -16.00
CA PHE A 165 0.55 5.51 -15.70
C PHE A 165 -0.01 4.74 -14.50
N HIS A 166 -0.06 3.41 -14.58
CA HIS A 166 -0.39 2.57 -13.43
C HIS A 166 0.83 1.72 -13.09
N VAL A 167 1.45 1.99 -11.95
CA VAL A 167 2.52 1.12 -11.44
C VAL A 167 1.88 0.03 -10.62
N VAL A 168 2.24 -1.22 -10.89
CA VAL A 168 1.74 -2.41 -10.19
C VAL A 168 2.92 -3.33 -9.87
N GLN A 169 2.99 -3.77 -8.62
CA GLN A 169 3.95 -4.77 -8.16
C GLN A 169 3.26 -6.12 -7.95
N PHE A 170 4.09 -7.16 -7.87
CA PHE A 170 3.64 -8.54 -7.81
C PHE A 170 4.41 -9.23 -6.68
N GLU A 171 3.70 -9.56 -5.61
CA GLU A 171 4.29 -9.97 -4.33
C GLU A 171 5.14 -11.24 -4.49
N TYR A 172 4.52 -12.33 -4.94
CA TYR A 172 5.19 -13.61 -5.18
C TYR A 172 4.50 -14.42 -6.29
N ALA A 173 4.93 -15.67 -6.50
CA ALA A 173 4.18 -16.67 -7.24
C ALA A 173 3.87 -17.81 -6.27
N SER A 174 2.61 -18.22 -6.16
CA SER A 174 2.21 -19.20 -5.14
C SER A 174 2.91 -20.54 -5.34
N GLN A 175 3.04 -20.98 -6.60
CA GLN A 175 3.58 -22.28 -6.96
C GLN A 175 4.16 -22.33 -8.38
N ASN A 176 5.05 -23.29 -8.62
CA ASN A 176 5.47 -23.71 -9.95
C ASN A 176 4.51 -24.73 -10.59
N GLN A 177 4.75 -25.11 -11.84
CA GLN A 177 3.93 -26.09 -12.56
C GLN A 177 3.88 -27.49 -11.95
N ALA A 178 4.84 -27.85 -11.09
CA ALA A 178 4.80 -29.09 -10.31
C ALA A 178 3.96 -28.98 -9.03
N GLY A 179 3.42 -27.79 -8.73
CA GLY A 179 2.62 -27.50 -7.54
C GLY A 179 3.45 -27.30 -6.26
N ASN A 180 4.76 -27.10 -6.39
CA ASN A 180 5.62 -26.75 -5.25
C ASN A 180 5.59 -25.24 -5.03
N SER A 181 5.63 -24.80 -3.77
CA SER A 181 5.64 -23.39 -3.42
C SER A 181 6.84 -22.64 -3.99
N GLU A 182 6.62 -21.40 -4.45
CA GLU A 182 7.66 -20.49 -4.92
C GLU A 182 7.79 -19.22 -4.05
N TYR A 183 7.18 -19.21 -2.87
CA TYR A 183 7.28 -18.11 -1.91
C TYR A 183 8.75 -17.92 -1.48
N GLY A 184 9.29 -16.71 -1.70
CA GLY A 184 10.70 -16.37 -1.43
C GLY A 184 11.74 -16.90 -2.43
N ASN A 185 11.32 -17.57 -3.51
CA ASN A 185 12.26 -18.16 -4.49
C ASN A 185 12.51 -17.29 -5.73
N LEU A 186 11.62 -16.35 -6.01
CA LEU A 186 11.65 -15.54 -7.23
C LEU A 186 11.71 -14.05 -6.87
N PRO A 187 12.40 -13.21 -7.69
CA PRO A 187 12.43 -11.77 -7.49
C PRO A 187 11.07 -11.15 -7.86
N SER A 188 10.44 -10.41 -6.95
CA SER A 188 9.13 -9.80 -7.17
C SER A 188 9.13 -8.88 -8.41
N PRO A 189 8.23 -9.11 -9.39
CA PRO A 189 8.09 -8.25 -10.55
C PRO A 189 7.47 -6.90 -10.19
N ILE A 190 7.78 -5.87 -10.96
CA ILE A 190 7.12 -4.57 -10.88
C ILE A 190 7.10 -3.91 -12.26
N ALA A 191 5.96 -3.32 -12.62
CA ALA A 191 5.73 -2.82 -13.97
C ALA A 191 5.02 -1.47 -14.01
N ILE A 192 5.30 -0.72 -15.06
CA ILE A 192 4.61 0.52 -15.41
C ILE A 192 3.68 0.21 -16.60
N LEU A 193 2.39 0.37 -16.38
CA LEU A 193 1.38 0.31 -17.41
C LEU A 193 1.15 1.72 -17.96
N THR A 194 1.26 1.90 -19.27
CA THR A 194 0.74 3.12 -19.92
C THR A 194 -0.71 2.90 -20.30
N LEU A 195 -1.58 3.75 -19.78
CA LEU A 195 -3.01 3.77 -20.03
C LEU A 195 -3.39 5.00 -20.87
N ASP A 196 -4.39 4.87 -21.74
CA ASP A 196 -5.06 5.99 -22.40
C ASP A 196 -6.37 6.31 -21.67
N GLN A 197 -6.48 7.50 -21.09
CA GLN A 197 -7.69 7.95 -20.40
C GLN A 197 -8.65 8.62 -21.39
N ASN A 198 -9.78 7.97 -21.68
CA ASN A 198 -10.84 8.56 -22.49
C ASN A 198 -11.41 9.80 -21.78
N GLN A 199 -11.28 10.98 -22.39
CA GLN A 199 -11.69 12.24 -21.74
C GLN A 199 -13.20 12.47 -21.75
N GLN A 200 -13.97 11.69 -22.50
CA GLN A 200 -15.43 11.74 -22.56
C GLN A 200 -16.08 10.78 -21.54
N THR A 201 -15.53 9.58 -21.39
CA THR A 201 -16.10 8.54 -20.51
C THR A 201 -15.33 8.34 -19.21
N GLY A 202 -14.08 8.80 -19.12
CA GLY A 202 -13.19 8.55 -18.00
C GLY A 202 -12.62 7.14 -17.96
N HIS A 203 -12.91 6.28 -18.92
CA HIS A 203 -12.36 4.93 -18.92
C HIS A 203 -10.86 4.90 -19.24
N LEU A 204 -10.17 3.95 -18.62
CA LEU A 204 -8.76 3.68 -18.84
C LEU A 204 -8.63 2.46 -19.77
N GLU A 205 -7.70 2.54 -20.72
CA GLU A 205 -7.37 1.46 -21.65
C GLU A 205 -5.86 1.19 -21.62
N LEU A 206 -5.45 -0.06 -21.43
CA LEU A 206 -4.04 -0.44 -21.49
C LEU A 206 -3.49 -0.28 -22.91
N LYS A 207 -2.37 0.43 -23.04
CA LYS A 207 -1.67 0.62 -24.32
C LYS A 207 -0.28 0.02 -24.34
N LYS A 208 0.47 0.06 -23.24
CA LYS A 208 1.84 -0.45 -23.15
C LYS A 208 2.16 -0.98 -21.76
N TYR A 209 3.06 -1.95 -21.69
CA TYR A 209 3.60 -2.55 -20.47
C TYR A 209 5.12 -2.43 -20.46
N PHE A 210 5.68 -1.80 -19.43
CA PHE A 210 7.11 -1.69 -19.20
C PHE A 210 7.50 -2.46 -17.94
N ASN A 211 8.30 -3.51 -18.07
CA ASN A 211 8.93 -4.18 -16.93
C ASN A 211 10.05 -3.29 -16.39
N VAL A 212 9.98 -2.90 -15.12
CA VAL A 212 11.03 -2.09 -14.50
C VAL A 212 12.24 -2.98 -14.21
N ASP A 213 13.43 -2.51 -14.62
CA ASP A 213 14.68 -3.20 -14.31
C ASP A 213 15.06 -3.00 -12.84
N THR A 214 15.15 -4.10 -12.10
CA THR A 214 15.47 -4.13 -10.66
C THR A 214 16.90 -4.57 -10.37
N SER A 215 17.74 -4.77 -11.40
CA SER A 215 19.13 -5.20 -11.25
C SER A 215 19.97 -4.24 -10.40
N ALA A 216 19.72 -2.93 -10.52
CA ALA A 216 20.40 -1.89 -9.76
C ALA A 216 20.08 -1.90 -8.25
N VAL A 217 19.05 -2.64 -7.82
CA VAL A 217 18.64 -2.76 -6.40
C VAL A 217 18.61 -4.22 -5.93
N HIS A 218 19.35 -5.09 -6.63
CA HIS A 218 19.54 -6.52 -6.29
C HIS A 218 18.26 -7.37 -6.37
N GLY A 219 17.31 -6.96 -7.20
CA GLY A 219 15.99 -7.59 -7.26
C GLY A 219 15.10 -7.10 -6.11
N LEU A 220 13.82 -7.45 -6.17
CA LEU A 220 12.85 -7.13 -5.13
C LEU A 220 12.42 -8.40 -4.39
N TRP A 221 12.10 -8.23 -3.11
CA TRP A 221 11.71 -9.30 -2.22
C TRP A 221 10.28 -9.08 -1.72
N ILE A 222 9.38 -10.01 -2.06
CA ILE A 222 8.02 -10.15 -1.52
C ILE A 222 7.36 -8.76 -1.40
N THR A 223 7.11 -8.13 -2.56
CA THR A 223 6.65 -6.73 -2.57
C THR A 223 5.16 -6.62 -2.29
N CYS A 224 4.77 -6.18 -1.10
CA CYS A 224 3.38 -6.19 -0.62
C CYS A 224 2.57 -4.94 -1.00
N GLY A 225 1.99 -4.21 -0.05
CA GLY A 225 1.29 -2.96 -0.28
C GLY A 225 2.17 -1.85 -0.87
N ALA A 226 1.53 -0.80 -1.39
CA ALA A 226 2.22 0.35 -1.97
C ALA A 226 1.46 1.67 -1.79
N SER A 227 2.17 2.79 -1.88
CA SER A 227 1.57 4.13 -1.85
C SER A 227 2.13 5.05 -2.93
N LEU A 228 1.42 6.14 -3.19
CA LEU A 228 1.87 7.21 -4.06
C LEU A 228 2.48 8.31 -3.20
N SER A 229 3.71 8.70 -3.51
CA SER A 229 4.32 9.85 -2.86
C SER A 229 3.62 11.15 -3.30
N PRO A 230 3.68 12.22 -2.50
CA PRO A 230 3.24 13.56 -2.91
C PRO A 230 4.01 14.18 -4.09
N TRP A 231 5.00 13.48 -4.65
CA TRP A 231 5.79 13.89 -5.80
C TRP A 231 5.71 12.89 -6.96
N ASP A 232 4.59 12.17 -7.04
CA ASP A 232 4.18 11.36 -8.18
C ASP A 232 5.12 10.18 -8.47
N THR A 233 5.62 9.54 -7.42
CA THR A 233 6.39 8.28 -7.50
C THR A 233 5.69 7.17 -6.74
N HIS A 234 5.91 5.93 -7.17
CA HIS A 234 5.34 4.76 -6.53
C HIS A 234 6.30 4.24 -5.46
N LEU A 235 5.83 4.20 -4.21
CA LEU A 235 6.54 3.65 -3.06
C LEU A 235 6.05 2.22 -2.86
N SER A 236 6.90 1.27 -3.21
CA SER A 236 6.72 -0.16 -3.00
C SER A 236 7.15 -0.53 -1.57
N SER A 237 6.96 -1.77 -1.14
CA SER A 237 7.30 -2.22 0.22
C SER A 237 7.78 -3.67 0.18
N GLU A 238 8.99 -3.96 0.67
CA GLU A 238 9.46 -5.35 0.80
C GLU A 238 9.08 -5.90 2.18
N GLU A 239 8.35 -7.01 2.18
CA GLU A 239 7.76 -7.63 3.37
C GLU A 239 8.56 -8.88 3.80
N TYR A 240 8.40 -9.31 5.06
CA TYR A 240 8.99 -10.50 5.66
C TYR A 240 10.47 -10.64 5.32
N GLU A 241 11.28 -9.71 5.81
CA GLU A 241 12.68 -9.63 5.45
C GLU A 241 13.43 -10.94 5.84
N PRO A 242 14.36 -11.44 5.01
CA PRO A 242 15.11 -12.65 5.32
C PRO A 242 15.81 -12.57 6.69
N ASP A 243 15.72 -13.60 7.53
CA ASP A 243 16.39 -13.59 8.84
C ASP A 243 17.90 -13.81 8.71
N ALA A 244 18.68 -12.73 8.82
CA ALA A 244 20.13 -12.79 8.64
C ALA A 244 20.85 -13.63 9.72
N PHE A 245 20.25 -13.80 10.90
CA PHE A 245 20.77 -14.66 11.97
C PHE A 245 20.29 -16.11 11.88
N ASP A 246 19.34 -16.42 10.98
CA ASP A 246 18.71 -17.74 10.84
C ASP A 246 18.17 -18.30 12.18
N GLN A 247 17.50 -17.45 12.95
CA GLN A 247 16.87 -17.79 14.23
C GLN A 247 15.36 -18.11 14.07
N GLY A 248 14.89 -18.10 12.82
CA GLY A 248 13.50 -18.32 12.43
C GLY A 248 12.58 -17.23 12.98
N ILE A 249 13.04 -15.98 12.95
CA ILE A 249 12.24 -14.82 13.31
C ILE A 249 11.93 -13.92 12.11
N GLY A 250 12.31 -14.28 10.88
CA GLY A 250 12.02 -13.49 9.68
C GLY A 250 11.59 -14.38 8.53
N GLY A 251 11.64 -13.84 7.31
CA GLY A 251 11.33 -14.54 6.08
C GLY A 251 12.32 -15.66 5.74
N PRO A 252 12.04 -16.43 4.67
CA PRO A 252 12.90 -17.51 4.20
C PRO A 252 14.30 -17.02 3.81
N ASN A 253 15.25 -17.97 3.70
CA ASN A 253 16.59 -17.66 3.24
C ASN A 253 16.61 -17.21 1.76
N VAL A 254 17.68 -16.52 1.37
CA VAL A 254 17.81 -15.88 0.06
C VAL A 254 18.37 -16.79 -1.05
N ASP A 255 18.56 -18.08 -0.80
CA ASP A 255 19.17 -18.97 -1.80
C ASP A 255 18.31 -19.10 -3.07
N GLY A 256 16.98 -19.08 -2.90
CA GLY A 256 16.01 -19.17 -3.98
C GLY A 256 16.15 -18.01 -4.97
N ILE A 257 16.00 -16.78 -4.48
CA ILE A 257 16.22 -15.57 -5.29
C ILE A 257 17.66 -15.50 -5.82
N GLY A 258 18.65 -15.98 -5.06
CA GLY A 258 20.03 -16.14 -5.52
C GLY A 258 20.16 -16.95 -6.82
N ARG A 259 19.55 -18.15 -6.84
CA ARG A 259 19.52 -19.00 -8.04
C ARG A 259 18.73 -18.37 -9.18
N SER A 260 17.53 -17.86 -8.90
CA SER A 260 16.59 -17.40 -9.92
C SER A 260 17.01 -16.07 -10.55
N PHE A 261 17.49 -15.12 -9.74
CA PHE A 261 17.80 -13.76 -10.19
C PHE A 261 19.27 -13.59 -10.61
N PHE A 262 20.21 -14.14 -9.85
CA PHE A 262 21.65 -14.00 -10.12
C PHE A 262 22.28 -15.22 -10.81
N GLY A 263 21.56 -16.34 -10.90
CA GLY A 263 22.08 -17.61 -11.40
C GLY A 263 22.95 -18.37 -10.39
N ASP A 264 23.04 -17.90 -9.13
CA ASP A 264 23.94 -18.41 -8.11
C ASP A 264 23.43 -18.05 -6.71
N ALA A 265 23.11 -19.07 -5.91
CA ALA A 265 22.59 -18.91 -4.54
C ALA A 265 23.48 -18.02 -3.66
N SER A 266 24.80 -18.11 -3.83
CA SER A 266 25.79 -17.42 -2.98
C SER A 266 25.88 -15.91 -3.23
N LYS A 267 25.23 -15.40 -4.28
CA LYS A 267 25.27 -13.98 -4.65
C LYS A 267 24.18 -13.14 -3.98
N ALA A 268 23.16 -13.76 -3.43
CA ALA A 268 22.13 -13.04 -2.70
C ALA A 268 22.60 -12.77 -1.25
N ASN A 269 22.30 -11.58 -0.74
CA ASN A 269 22.61 -11.18 0.63
C ASN A 269 21.29 -10.80 1.34
N PRO A 270 20.97 -11.38 2.52
CA PRO A 270 19.75 -11.04 3.25
C PRO A 270 19.59 -9.54 3.53
N TYR A 271 20.70 -8.82 3.74
CA TYR A 271 20.66 -7.38 4.01
C TYR A 271 20.33 -6.50 2.80
N ASN A 272 20.23 -7.06 1.59
CA ASN A 272 19.74 -6.33 0.41
C ASN A 272 18.20 -6.23 0.32
N TYR A 273 17.47 -6.90 1.21
CA TYR A 273 16.02 -7.05 1.17
C TYR A 273 15.36 -6.60 2.49
N GLY A 274 14.07 -6.28 2.43
CA GLY A 274 13.31 -5.72 3.56
C GLY A 274 13.36 -4.20 3.63
N HIS A 275 13.63 -3.54 2.51
CA HIS A 275 13.75 -2.08 2.40
C HIS A 275 12.59 -1.50 1.59
N LEU A 276 12.53 -0.17 1.47
CA LEU A 276 11.52 0.52 0.66
C LEU A 276 12.01 0.81 -0.78
N PRO A 277 11.50 0.15 -1.83
CA PRO A 277 11.79 0.53 -3.20
C PRO A 277 10.90 1.70 -3.66
N GLU A 278 11.43 2.57 -4.52
CA GLU A 278 10.69 3.67 -5.15
C GLU A 278 10.85 3.63 -6.67
N VAL A 279 9.73 3.54 -7.38
CA VAL A 279 9.68 3.60 -8.85
C VAL A 279 9.38 5.03 -9.30
N ILE A 280 10.27 5.54 -10.14
CA ILE A 280 10.17 6.85 -10.79
C ILE A 280 9.75 6.62 -12.24
N VAL A 281 8.56 7.09 -12.59
CA VAL A 281 8.01 6.99 -13.94
C VAL A 281 8.52 8.12 -14.81
N ASN A 282 9.01 7.79 -16.00
CA ASN A 282 9.42 8.76 -17.01
C ASN A 282 8.21 9.20 -17.86
N PRO A 283 8.23 10.41 -18.44
CA PRO A 283 7.14 10.91 -19.28
C PRO A 283 6.78 10.06 -20.50
N ASP A 284 7.69 9.17 -20.94
CA ASP A 284 7.51 8.27 -22.08
C ASP A 284 6.92 6.89 -21.70
N GLY A 285 6.61 6.68 -20.42
CA GLY A 285 6.07 5.41 -19.89
C GLY A 285 7.11 4.34 -19.56
N SER A 286 8.40 4.65 -19.69
CA SER A 286 9.47 3.88 -19.04
C SER A 286 9.67 4.32 -17.59
N GLY A 287 10.63 3.73 -16.87
CA GLY A 287 10.98 4.20 -15.52
C GLY A 287 12.24 3.54 -14.98
N LYS A 288 12.56 3.91 -13.75
CA LYS A 288 13.68 3.36 -12.98
C LYS A 288 13.27 3.16 -11.52
N ILE A 289 14.09 2.41 -10.79
CA ILE A 289 13.89 2.12 -9.37
C ILE A 289 15.09 2.57 -8.55
N VAL A 290 14.83 3.00 -7.31
CA VAL A 290 15.81 3.21 -6.24
C VAL A 290 15.34 2.47 -4.99
N LYS A 291 16.22 2.25 -4.01
CA LYS A 291 15.89 1.57 -2.75
C LYS A 291 16.39 2.39 -1.57
N HIS A 292 15.51 2.66 -0.60
CA HIS A 292 15.76 3.55 0.53
C HIS A 292 16.16 2.77 1.79
N TYR A 293 17.42 2.36 1.85
CA TYR A 293 17.99 1.58 2.95
C TYR A 293 17.98 2.31 4.31
N CYS A 294 17.91 3.65 4.31
CA CYS A 294 17.86 4.42 5.57
C CYS A 294 16.47 4.48 6.21
N MET A 295 15.46 3.82 5.66
CA MET A 295 14.12 3.75 6.26
C MET A 295 13.95 2.59 7.25
N GLY A 296 15.05 1.86 7.51
CA GLY A 296 15.05 0.68 8.37
C GLY A 296 14.73 -0.58 7.57
N ARG A 297 15.09 -1.72 8.13
CA ARG A 297 14.84 -3.04 7.57
C ARG A 297 13.80 -3.75 8.42
N ILE A 298 12.54 -3.64 8.01
CA ILE A 298 11.36 -4.19 8.66
C ILE A 298 10.49 -4.90 7.63
N SER A 299 9.43 -5.55 8.09
CA SER A 299 8.40 -6.15 7.23
C SER A 299 7.46 -5.05 6.75
N HIS A 300 7.89 -4.32 5.71
CA HIS A 300 7.11 -3.18 5.23
C HIS A 300 5.88 -3.70 4.51
N GLU A 301 4.72 -3.55 5.14
CA GLU A 301 3.46 -3.71 4.42
C GLU A 301 3.26 -2.54 3.46
N LEU A 302 3.17 -1.33 4.04
CA LEU A 302 2.85 -0.13 3.32
C LEU A 302 3.31 1.08 4.11
N VAL A 303 3.99 2.00 3.43
CA VAL A 303 4.37 3.30 4.00
C VAL A 303 3.51 4.44 3.47
N HIS A 304 3.32 5.49 4.27
CA HIS A 304 2.60 6.69 3.81
C HIS A 304 3.42 7.95 4.09
N VAL A 305 3.68 8.75 3.05
CA VAL A 305 4.37 10.03 3.18
C VAL A 305 3.37 11.14 3.49
N MET A 306 3.64 11.89 4.54
CA MET A 306 2.78 12.97 5.02
C MET A 306 2.84 14.21 4.10
N PRO A 307 1.86 15.13 4.19
CA PRO A 307 1.81 16.35 3.38
C PRO A 307 2.98 17.34 3.58
N ASP A 308 3.82 17.15 4.59
CA ASP A 308 5.08 17.89 4.72
C ASP A 308 6.19 17.38 3.79
N ASN A 309 5.90 16.36 2.98
CA ASN A 309 6.79 15.68 2.04
C ASN A 309 8.07 15.12 2.67
N ARG A 310 8.07 14.83 3.97
CA ARG A 310 9.25 14.35 4.72
C ARG A 310 8.93 13.21 5.65
N THR A 311 7.84 13.34 6.39
CA THR A 311 7.47 12.40 7.42
C THR A 311 6.83 11.19 6.77
N VAL A 312 7.24 10.00 7.16
CA VAL A 312 6.68 8.74 6.69
C VAL A 312 6.26 7.94 7.89
N ILE A 313 5.04 7.42 7.90
CA ILE A 313 4.60 6.41 8.87
C ILE A 313 4.59 5.04 8.19
N MET A 314 4.96 4.01 8.93
CA MET A 314 5.21 2.68 8.39
C MET A 314 4.60 1.64 9.32
N GLY A 315 3.67 0.85 8.78
CA GLY A 315 3.23 -0.39 9.39
C GLY A 315 4.36 -1.43 9.38
N ASP A 316 4.17 -2.51 10.13
CA ASP A 316 5.11 -3.61 10.27
C ASP A 316 4.28 -4.90 10.29
N ASP A 317 4.19 -5.59 9.14
CA ASP A 317 3.52 -6.89 9.08
C ASP A 317 4.43 -7.96 9.72
N TYR A 318 4.38 -7.98 11.04
CA TYR A 318 5.24 -8.81 11.84
C TYR A 318 4.54 -9.19 13.15
N THR A 319 4.85 -10.38 13.68
CA THR A 319 4.42 -10.77 15.03
C THR A 319 5.40 -10.24 16.06
N ASN A 320 4.91 -9.47 17.05
CA ASN A 320 5.73 -8.56 17.85
C ASN A 320 6.29 -7.40 17.01
N GLY A 321 5.55 -6.92 16.01
CA GLY A 321 5.90 -5.77 15.20
C GLY A 321 5.77 -4.44 15.94
N GLY A 322 6.42 -3.41 15.40
CA GLY A 322 6.40 -2.03 15.90
C GLY A 322 5.56 -1.10 15.02
N PHE A 323 5.33 0.12 15.49
CA PHE A 323 4.84 1.21 14.63
C PHE A 323 5.99 2.18 14.41
N PHE A 324 6.39 2.38 13.16
CA PHE A 324 7.61 3.12 12.81
C PHE A 324 7.30 4.45 12.12
N MET A 325 8.24 5.38 12.25
CA MET A 325 8.20 6.67 11.59
C MET A 325 9.59 7.02 11.08
N PHE A 326 9.67 7.57 9.88
CA PHE A 326 10.89 8.14 9.32
C PHE A 326 10.67 9.62 9.03
N VAL A 327 11.69 10.47 9.25
CA VAL A 327 11.63 11.89 8.90
C VAL A 327 12.82 12.24 8.03
N ALA A 328 12.55 12.55 6.76
CA ALA A 328 13.57 12.91 5.80
C ALA A 328 14.24 14.26 6.10
N ASP A 329 15.55 14.34 5.86
CA ASP A 329 16.34 15.57 6.03
C ASP A 329 15.90 16.68 5.07
N LYS A 330 15.33 16.29 3.92
CA LYS A 330 14.87 17.18 2.85
C LYS A 330 13.50 16.73 2.33
N GLU A 331 12.65 17.72 2.01
CA GLU A 331 11.37 17.47 1.33
C GLU A 331 11.59 16.74 0.02
N LYS A 332 10.74 15.73 -0.26
CA LYS A 332 10.72 14.96 -1.52
C LYS A 332 11.99 14.16 -1.80
N ASP A 333 12.74 13.83 -0.75
CA ASP A 333 14.01 13.13 -0.86
C ASP A 333 14.18 12.20 0.34
N LEU A 334 13.83 10.93 0.15
CA LEU A 334 13.89 9.89 1.18
C LEU A 334 15.29 9.30 1.37
N SER A 335 16.31 9.82 0.66
CA SER A 335 17.65 9.24 0.67
C SER A 335 18.44 9.46 1.97
N SER A 336 17.98 10.33 2.86
CA SER A 336 18.54 10.50 4.21
C SER A 336 17.55 11.01 5.23
N GLY A 337 17.71 10.60 6.49
CA GLY A 337 16.84 11.05 7.57
C GLY A 337 16.99 10.25 8.85
N THR A 338 16.01 10.43 9.75
CA THR A 338 15.99 9.83 11.08
C THR A 338 14.86 8.81 11.19
N LEU A 339 15.18 7.61 11.70
CA LEU A 339 14.24 6.53 11.97
C LEU A 339 13.82 6.51 13.45
N TYR A 340 12.53 6.27 13.68
CA TYR A 340 11.90 6.25 14.99
C TYR A 340 10.99 5.02 15.15
N VAL A 341 10.83 4.56 16.39
CA VAL A 341 9.82 3.57 16.78
C VAL A 341 8.89 4.13 17.87
N ALA A 342 7.62 3.78 17.81
CA ALA A 342 6.63 4.16 18.80
C ALA A 342 6.83 3.40 20.13
N GLN A 343 6.64 4.12 21.22
CA GLN A 343 6.48 3.60 22.56
C GLN A 343 5.12 4.06 23.10
N TYR A 344 4.23 3.11 23.38
CA TYR A 344 2.97 3.40 24.05
C TYR A 344 3.24 3.62 25.53
N THR A 345 2.91 4.81 26.04
CA THR A 345 3.10 5.19 27.45
C THR A 345 1.84 5.02 28.29
N SER A 346 0.71 4.71 27.65
CA SER A 346 -0.54 4.32 28.31
C SER A 346 -1.19 3.16 27.56
N LEU A 347 -2.09 2.46 28.24
CA LEU A 347 -2.69 1.22 27.75
C LEU A 347 -3.52 1.41 26.47
N LEU A 348 -3.23 0.62 25.43
CA LEU A 348 -4.06 0.36 24.26
C LEU A 348 -4.84 -0.96 24.45
N ASN A 349 -6.16 -0.88 24.33
CA ASN A 349 -7.08 -2.01 24.33
C ASN A 349 -8.30 -1.70 23.43
N GLU A 350 -9.34 -2.52 23.48
CA GLU A 350 -10.56 -2.43 22.67
C GLU A 350 -11.29 -1.07 22.75
N SER A 351 -11.09 -0.32 23.84
CA SER A 351 -11.88 0.88 24.16
C SER A 351 -11.05 2.08 24.61
N SER A 352 -9.76 1.90 24.86
CA SER A 352 -8.90 2.97 25.36
C SER A 352 -8.33 3.83 24.22
N THR A 353 -7.90 5.04 24.58
CA THR A 353 -7.00 5.84 23.76
C THR A 353 -5.64 5.83 24.43
N ALA A 354 -4.62 5.43 23.68
CA ALA A 354 -3.29 5.17 24.18
C ALA A 354 -2.29 6.21 23.67
N THR A 355 -1.55 6.85 24.56
CA THR A 355 -0.56 7.88 24.22
C THR A 355 0.72 7.24 23.69
N ILE A 356 1.31 7.87 22.66
CA ILE A 356 2.57 7.48 22.04
C ILE A 356 3.65 8.51 22.37
N GLN A 357 4.85 8.03 22.69
CA GLN A 357 6.11 8.76 22.56
C GLN A 357 7.00 8.07 21.53
N TRP A 358 7.91 8.82 20.91
CA TRP A 358 8.80 8.29 19.86
C TRP A 358 10.22 8.14 20.34
N ILE A 359 10.82 6.98 20.10
CA ILE A 359 12.22 6.70 20.37
C ILE A 359 12.99 6.83 19.06
N GLU A 360 14.01 7.68 19.06
CA GLU A 360 14.96 7.76 17.94
C GLU A 360 15.85 6.51 17.92
N LEU A 361 15.88 5.83 16.77
CA LEU A 361 16.75 4.67 16.54
C LEU A 361 18.09 5.11 15.94
N GLY A 362 18.07 6.02 14.97
CA GLY A 362 19.29 6.54 14.38
C GLY A 362 19.03 7.44 13.17
N HIS A 363 20.11 8.04 12.68
CA HIS A 363 20.16 8.85 11.46
C HIS A 363 21.18 8.25 10.48
N ALA A 364 20.81 8.17 9.20
CA ALA A 364 21.69 7.69 8.14
C ALA A 364 21.25 8.20 6.76
N THR A 365 22.15 8.07 5.79
CA THR A 365 21.79 8.07 4.37
C THR A 365 21.63 6.64 3.85
N SER A 366 20.83 6.45 2.80
CA SER A 366 20.67 5.14 2.16
C SER A 366 22.01 4.62 1.59
N GLN A 367 22.88 5.51 1.09
CA GLN A 367 24.20 5.12 0.60
C GLN A 367 25.10 4.59 1.73
N GLU A 368 25.04 5.18 2.92
CA GLU A 368 25.82 4.68 4.06
C GLU A 368 25.44 3.24 4.43
N ILE A 369 24.15 2.91 4.37
CA ILE A 369 23.65 1.57 4.69
C ILE A 369 23.96 0.59 3.56
N ASP A 370 23.77 0.99 2.30
CA ASP A 370 24.19 0.21 1.12
C ASP A 370 25.69 -0.11 1.16
N ASP A 371 26.54 0.87 1.49
CA ASP A 371 28.00 0.66 1.59
C ASP A 371 28.37 -0.33 2.70
N LEU A 372 27.65 -0.36 3.83
CA LEU A 372 27.87 -1.37 4.87
C LEU A 372 27.64 -2.79 4.32
N VAL A 373 26.59 -2.98 3.53
CA VAL A 373 26.20 -4.28 2.98
C VAL A 373 27.09 -4.67 1.81
N ASN A 374 27.21 -3.79 0.81
CA ASN A 374 27.72 -4.14 -0.51
C ASN A 374 29.19 -3.73 -0.74
N GLN A 375 29.77 -2.88 0.10
CA GLN A 375 31.21 -2.53 0.03
C GLN A 375 32.01 -3.10 1.20
N GLN A 376 31.46 -3.05 2.41
CA GLN A 376 32.12 -3.53 3.62
C GLN A 376 31.80 -5.00 3.93
N ASN A 377 30.77 -5.56 3.27
CA ASN A 377 30.32 -6.94 3.46
C ASN A 377 30.05 -7.27 4.94
N ILE A 378 29.34 -6.36 5.62
CA ILE A 378 29.01 -6.52 7.03
C ILE A 378 28.25 -7.82 7.28
N GLN A 379 28.65 -8.56 8.31
CA GLN A 379 27.97 -9.79 8.73
C GLN A 379 27.10 -9.53 9.96
N PRO A 380 26.05 -10.33 10.22
CA PRO A 380 25.20 -10.16 11.40
C PRO A 380 25.98 -10.15 12.71
N ASN A 381 26.97 -11.05 12.80
CA ASN A 381 27.86 -11.13 13.96
C ASN A 381 28.81 -9.93 14.08
N ASP A 382 29.02 -9.11 13.04
CA ASP A 382 29.77 -7.85 13.17
C ASP A 382 28.94 -6.76 13.85
N ILE A 383 27.61 -6.83 13.73
CA ILE A 383 26.66 -5.85 14.28
C ILE A 383 26.39 -6.11 15.76
N MET A 384 26.01 -7.35 16.09
CA MET A 384 25.56 -7.70 17.43
C MET A 384 25.70 -9.19 17.75
N GLU A 385 25.66 -9.51 19.04
CA GLU A 385 25.39 -10.88 19.52
C GLU A 385 23.87 -11.03 19.70
N SER A 386 23.29 -12.14 19.20
CA SER A 386 21.88 -12.50 19.38
C SER A 386 21.80 -13.97 19.76
N LEU A 387 21.35 -14.29 20.97
CA LEU A 387 21.28 -15.65 21.50
C LEU A 387 19.82 -16.07 21.69
N THR A 388 19.53 -17.36 21.46
CA THR A 388 18.22 -17.98 21.69
C THR A 388 18.08 -18.62 23.07
N VAL A 389 19.14 -18.56 23.88
CA VAL A 389 19.21 -19.10 25.25
C VAL A 389 19.79 -18.03 26.16
N ASN A 390 19.23 -17.88 27.36
CA ASN A 390 19.70 -16.92 28.35
C ASN A 390 21.16 -17.20 28.75
N PRO A 391 22.11 -16.28 28.50
CA PRO A 391 23.50 -16.47 28.87
C PRO A 391 23.76 -16.29 30.38
N ASN A 392 22.76 -15.84 31.17
CA ASN A 392 22.92 -15.39 32.55
C ASN A 392 23.98 -14.27 32.70
N ASP A 393 24.07 -13.40 31.69
CA ASP A 393 24.99 -12.26 31.62
C ASP A 393 24.17 -10.96 31.52
N ALA A 394 24.35 -10.07 32.49
CA ALA A 394 23.62 -8.80 32.58
C ALA A 394 23.99 -7.79 31.47
N SER A 395 25.03 -8.05 30.68
CA SER A 395 25.36 -7.24 29.49
C SER A 395 24.47 -7.53 28.29
N TYR A 396 23.64 -8.56 28.35
CA TYR A 396 22.62 -8.87 27.35
C TYR A 396 21.25 -8.37 27.79
N THR A 397 20.44 -7.92 26.83
CA THR A 397 19.05 -7.53 27.06
C THR A 397 18.11 -8.59 26.49
N GLU A 398 17.14 -9.05 27.29
CA GLU A 398 16.07 -9.92 26.81
C GLU A 398 15.07 -9.09 25.97
N ILE A 399 14.80 -9.54 24.75
CA ILE A 399 13.77 -9.00 23.87
C ILE A 399 12.82 -10.13 23.44
N THR A 400 11.62 -9.77 22.96
CA THR A 400 10.67 -10.72 22.38
C THR A 400 10.30 -10.31 20.96
N LEU A 401 10.55 -11.18 19.99
CA LEU A 401 10.24 -11.01 18.57
C LEU A 401 9.70 -12.33 18.00
N ALA A 402 8.68 -12.28 17.15
CA ALA A 402 8.04 -13.46 16.58
C ALA A 402 7.70 -14.53 17.65
N LYS A 403 7.18 -14.09 18.81
CA LYS A 403 6.88 -14.93 20.00
C LYS A 403 8.09 -15.63 20.64
N LYS A 404 9.32 -15.34 20.20
CA LYS A 404 10.56 -15.92 20.73
C LYS A 404 11.29 -14.92 21.61
N LYS A 405 11.89 -15.43 22.69
CA LYS A 405 12.82 -14.66 23.52
C LYS A 405 14.22 -14.73 22.95
N LEU A 406 14.86 -13.58 22.84
CA LEU A 406 16.25 -13.45 22.40
C LEU A 406 17.03 -12.63 23.43
N TRP A 407 18.32 -12.90 23.58
CA TRP A 407 19.23 -12.12 24.39
C TRP A 407 20.20 -11.42 23.46
N VAL A 408 20.11 -10.10 23.38
CA VAL A 408 20.83 -9.30 22.39
C VAL A 408 21.81 -8.33 23.02
N LYS A 409 22.92 -8.08 22.31
CA LYS A 409 23.96 -7.11 22.70
C LYS A 409 24.62 -6.51 21.46
N VAL A 410 24.38 -5.23 21.22
CA VAL A 410 25.01 -4.48 20.11
C VAL A 410 26.50 -4.31 20.37
N LYS A 411 27.33 -4.50 19.34
CA LYS A 411 28.77 -4.27 19.43
C LYS A 411 29.09 -2.77 19.44
N PRO A 412 30.14 -2.32 20.16
CA PRO A 412 30.50 -0.91 20.23
C PRO A 412 30.70 -0.30 18.83
N GLY A 413 30.02 0.81 18.54
CA GLY A 413 30.13 1.52 17.26
C GLY A 413 29.25 0.96 16.14
N MET A 414 28.47 -0.09 16.40
CA MET A 414 27.57 -0.72 15.42
C MET A 414 26.11 -0.29 15.57
N GLU A 415 25.83 0.75 16.36
CA GLU A 415 24.46 1.23 16.61
C GLU A 415 23.73 1.64 15.32
N LYS A 416 24.45 2.24 14.36
CA LYS A 416 23.88 2.57 13.04
C LYS A 416 23.50 1.30 12.28
N ALA A 417 24.41 0.34 12.15
CA ALA A 417 24.12 -0.92 11.47
C ALA A 417 22.95 -1.66 12.15
N ALA A 418 22.94 -1.69 13.48
CA ALA A 418 21.84 -2.30 14.24
C ALA A 418 20.49 -1.59 13.98
N ALA A 419 20.48 -0.25 13.95
CA ALA A 419 19.26 0.52 13.71
C ALA A 419 18.64 0.29 12.32
N PHE A 420 19.46 0.10 11.29
CA PHE A 420 19.00 0.04 9.90
C PHE A 420 19.03 -1.34 9.24
N LEU A 421 19.81 -2.31 9.76
CA LEU A 421 19.89 -3.68 9.23
C LEU A 421 19.31 -4.74 10.18
N GLU A 422 19.22 -4.44 11.48
CA GLU A 422 18.62 -5.31 12.51
C GLU A 422 17.50 -4.55 13.25
N THR A 423 16.69 -3.81 12.48
CA THR A 423 15.78 -2.78 12.99
C THR A 423 14.82 -3.29 14.06
N HIS A 424 14.19 -4.48 13.89
CA HIS A 424 13.32 -5.04 14.94
C HIS A 424 14.07 -5.33 16.24
N ARG A 425 15.25 -5.96 16.16
CA ARG A 425 16.08 -6.27 17.35
C ARG A 425 16.51 -5.00 18.06
N TYR A 426 16.94 -4.00 17.29
CA TYR A 426 17.36 -2.72 17.84
C TYR A 426 16.20 -1.93 18.43
N ALA A 427 15.04 -1.88 17.76
CA ALA A 427 13.84 -1.23 18.27
C ALA A 427 13.36 -1.83 19.60
N ALA A 428 13.32 -3.17 19.69
CA ALA A 428 13.00 -3.88 20.92
C ALA A 428 14.01 -3.57 22.04
N LEU A 429 15.32 -3.61 21.73
CA LEU A 429 16.40 -3.25 22.66
C LEU A 429 16.26 -1.82 23.20
N LYS A 430 15.83 -0.88 22.35
CA LYS A 430 15.66 0.53 22.72
C LYS A 430 14.37 0.81 23.48
N GLY A 431 13.48 -0.18 23.64
CA GLY A 431 12.25 -0.09 24.41
C GLY A 431 11.02 0.37 23.63
N GLY A 432 11.01 0.17 22.30
CA GLY A 432 9.81 0.32 21.48
C GLY A 432 8.71 -0.66 21.90
N SER A 433 7.45 -0.28 21.67
CA SER A 433 6.30 -1.16 21.93
C SER A 433 6.14 -2.18 20.79
N MET A 434 6.97 -3.22 20.80
CA MET A 434 7.01 -4.30 19.81
C MET A 434 5.90 -5.34 20.08
N ALA A 435 4.65 -4.94 19.89
CA ALA A 435 3.47 -5.70 20.33
C ALA A 435 2.51 -6.12 19.22
N PHE A 436 2.52 -5.44 18.08
CA PHE A 436 1.52 -5.69 17.05
C PHE A 436 1.75 -7.04 16.36
N THR A 437 0.68 -7.59 15.81
CA THR A 437 0.68 -8.78 14.97
C THR A 437 -0.03 -8.39 13.69
N LYS A 438 0.72 -8.33 12.59
CA LYS A 438 0.21 -7.88 11.29
C LYS A 438 -0.36 -6.44 11.30
N MET A 439 0.51 -5.45 11.56
CA MET A 439 0.13 -4.04 11.38
C MET A 439 0.34 -3.68 9.91
N GLU A 440 -0.74 -3.81 9.14
CA GLU A 440 -0.66 -3.83 7.70
C GLU A 440 -0.89 -2.43 7.06
N GLY A 441 -1.84 -2.34 6.13
CA GLY A 441 -2.09 -1.16 5.32
C GLY A 441 -2.26 0.11 6.16
N THR A 442 -1.61 1.17 5.70
CA THR A 442 -1.55 2.45 6.41
C THR A 442 -1.91 3.63 5.49
N THR A 443 -2.75 4.55 5.95
CA THR A 443 -3.17 5.72 5.16
C THR A 443 -3.49 6.91 6.05
N ILE A 444 -3.64 8.10 5.45
CA ILE A 444 -3.97 9.32 6.19
C ILE A 444 -5.28 9.97 5.74
N ASN A 445 -5.88 10.69 6.68
CA ASN A 445 -6.90 11.69 6.47
C ASN A 445 -6.27 13.04 6.86
N ILE A 446 -5.81 13.74 5.83
CA ILE A 446 -5.13 15.04 5.86
C ILE A 446 -6.02 16.07 6.52
N LYS A 447 -7.30 16.13 6.12
CA LYS A 447 -8.26 17.14 6.58
C LYS A 447 -8.41 17.13 8.10
N ASP A 448 -8.49 15.95 8.71
CA ASP A 448 -8.72 15.81 10.15
C ASP A 448 -7.44 15.53 10.96
N LYS A 449 -6.27 15.51 10.30
CA LYS A 449 -4.99 15.10 10.90
C LYS A 449 -5.07 13.73 11.59
N LYS A 450 -5.55 12.73 10.85
CA LYS A 450 -5.60 11.33 11.31
C LYS A 450 -4.78 10.43 10.41
N ALA A 451 -4.25 9.36 10.99
CA ALA A 451 -3.79 8.19 10.23
C ALA A 451 -4.60 6.96 10.63
N TYR A 452 -4.62 5.96 9.75
CA TYR A 452 -5.26 4.68 9.97
C TYR A 452 -4.25 3.57 9.68
N SER A 453 -4.22 2.55 10.52
CA SER A 453 -3.43 1.34 10.30
C SER A 453 -4.29 0.10 10.53
N ALA A 454 -4.21 -0.85 9.61
CA ALA A 454 -4.87 -2.13 9.73
C ALA A 454 -4.21 -3.01 10.79
N LEU A 455 -5.01 -3.84 11.44
CA LEU A 455 -4.59 -4.95 12.28
C LEU A 455 -5.29 -6.20 11.74
N ALA A 456 -4.62 -6.99 10.89
CA ALA A 456 -5.24 -8.17 10.27
C ALA A 456 -5.86 -9.12 11.32
N ASN A 457 -5.16 -9.31 12.43
CA ASN A 457 -5.67 -10.09 13.55
C ASN A 457 -5.25 -9.46 14.87
N ILE A 458 -6.17 -9.39 15.85
CA ILE A 458 -5.84 -9.06 17.23
C ILE A 458 -5.62 -10.36 17.98
N GLN A 459 -4.36 -10.82 18.06
CA GLN A 459 -4.01 -12.10 18.66
C GLN A 459 -2.63 -12.06 19.31
N ASP A 460 -2.27 -13.17 19.96
CA ASP A 460 -0.92 -13.45 20.44
C ASP A 460 -0.29 -12.29 21.24
N SER A 461 0.69 -11.59 20.66
CA SER A 461 1.46 -10.54 21.33
C SER A 461 0.66 -9.30 21.71
N MET A 462 -0.56 -9.17 21.20
CA MET A 462 -1.48 -8.09 21.57
C MET A 462 -2.47 -8.49 22.69
N VAL A 463 -2.66 -9.78 22.95
CA VAL A 463 -3.67 -10.27 23.91
C VAL A 463 -3.03 -10.49 25.28
N GLN A 464 -3.72 -10.08 26.34
CA GLN A 464 -3.21 -10.24 27.71
C GLN A 464 -2.86 -11.71 28.00
N ASN A 465 -1.61 -11.96 28.42
CA ASN A 465 -1.05 -13.30 28.65
C ASN A 465 -1.04 -14.22 27.41
N GLY A 466 -1.20 -13.65 26.20
CA GLY A 466 -1.03 -14.36 24.94
C GLY A 466 0.43 -14.72 24.66
N ASN A 467 0.65 -15.56 23.64
CA ASN A 467 2.00 -15.95 23.25
C ASN A 467 2.79 -14.74 22.72
N GLY A 468 4.00 -14.51 23.23
CA GLY A 468 4.80 -13.34 22.88
C GLY A 468 4.32 -12.01 23.48
N TRP A 469 3.31 -12.00 24.36
CA TRP A 469 2.84 -10.78 25.01
C TRP A 469 3.85 -10.24 26.04
N VAL A 470 4.09 -8.93 26.00
CA VAL A 470 5.00 -8.22 26.91
C VAL A 470 4.27 -7.07 27.56
N ALA A 471 4.06 -7.14 28.88
CA ALA A 471 3.26 -6.18 29.63
C ALA A 471 3.75 -4.72 29.50
N SER A 472 5.07 -4.50 29.40
CA SER A 472 5.65 -3.16 29.28
C SER A 472 5.38 -2.48 27.93
N HIS A 473 4.89 -3.20 26.92
CA HIS A 473 4.55 -2.59 25.63
C HIS A 473 3.24 -1.79 25.67
N ASN A 474 2.46 -1.89 26.75
CA ASN A 474 1.17 -1.18 26.94
C ASN A 474 0.13 -1.47 25.85
N VAL A 475 0.21 -2.62 25.18
CA VAL A 475 -0.85 -3.15 24.30
C VAL A 475 -1.38 -4.42 24.95
N SER A 476 -2.67 -4.45 25.29
CA SER A 476 -3.26 -5.58 26.01
C SER A 476 -4.77 -5.64 25.80
N PHE A 477 -5.16 -6.36 24.77
CA PHE A 477 -6.55 -6.73 24.50
C PHE A 477 -6.99 -7.84 25.44
N THR A 478 -8.26 -7.81 25.84
CA THR A 478 -8.84 -8.76 26.80
C THR A 478 -9.10 -10.14 26.20
N LYS A 479 -9.26 -10.21 24.87
CA LYS A 479 -9.47 -11.45 24.14
C LYS A 479 -8.92 -11.37 22.72
N LYS A 480 -8.70 -12.56 22.13
CA LYS A 480 -8.43 -12.71 20.70
C LYS A 480 -9.62 -12.21 19.87
N ILE A 481 -9.34 -11.51 18.78
CA ILE A 481 -10.27 -11.17 17.70
C ILE A 481 -9.56 -11.53 16.40
N THR A 482 -9.87 -12.72 15.88
CA THR A 482 -9.26 -13.25 14.65
C THR A 482 -9.62 -12.37 13.46
N ALA A 483 -10.83 -11.81 13.43
CA ALA A 483 -11.27 -10.87 12.41
C ALA A 483 -10.57 -9.49 12.46
N GLY A 484 -9.69 -9.23 13.43
CA GLY A 484 -8.87 -8.02 13.44
C GLY A 484 -9.63 -6.71 13.66
N GLY A 485 -9.05 -5.61 13.19
CA GLY A 485 -9.62 -4.27 13.31
C GLY A 485 -8.75 -3.18 12.68
N ILE A 486 -9.15 -1.92 12.85
CA ILE A 486 -8.43 -0.75 12.33
C ILE A 486 -8.13 0.20 13.49
N LEU A 487 -6.88 0.63 13.58
CA LEU A 487 -6.46 1.71 14.47
C LEU A 487 -6.65 3.07 13.79
N GLU A 488 -7.04 4.07 14.58
CA GLU A 488 -6.96 5.47 14.23
C GLU A 488 -5.92 6.15 15.12
N HIS A 489 -5.06 6.95 14.50
CA HIS A 489 -4.02 7.72 15.17
C HIS A 489 -4.29 9.22 15.02
N ASP A 490 -4.12 9.97 16.11
CA ASP A 490 -4.14 11.44 16.05
C ASP A 490 -2.75 11.98 15.77
N LEU A 491 -2.66 12.91 14.82
CA LEU A 491 -1.40 13.50 14.36
C LEU A 491 -1.29 14.96 14.80
N ALA A 492 -0.09 15.41 15.17
CA ALA A 492 0.17 16.82 15.48
C ALA A 492 1.65 17.20 15.27
N GLY A 493 1.89 18.50 15.11
CA GLY A 493 3.25 19.07 15.13
C GLY A 493 3.75 19.35 16.54
N GLY A 494 5.00 19.83 16.63
CA GLY A 494 5.62 20.24 17.89
C GLY A 494 5.82 19.10 18.90
N LYS A 495 5.90 17.85 18.43
CA LYS A 495 6.19 16.68 19.27
C LYS A 495 7.70 16.53 19.50
N SER A 496 8.04 15.77 20.53
CA SER A 496 9.43 15.49 20.90
C SER A 496 9.61 13.99 21.09
N THR A 497 10.85 13.53 21.00
CA THR A 497 11.23 12.17 21.31
C THR A 497 11.06 11.89 22.81
N SER A 498 11.16 10.62 23.20
CA SER A 498 11.13 10.17 24.59
C SER A 498 12.21 10.79 25.48
N VAL A 499 13.27 11.34 24.89
CA VAL A 499 14.36 12.07 25.59
C VAL A 499 14.25 13.60 25.46
N GLY A 500 13.16 14.12 24.87
CA GLY A 500 12.88 15.55 24.78
C GLY A 500 13.47 16.27 23.56
N SER A 501 14.05 15.55 22.60
CA SER A 501 14.53 16.14 21.35
C SER A 501 13.35 16.49 20.43
N PRO A 502 13.28 17.69 19.84
CA PRO A 502 12.22 18.04 18.90
C PRO A 502 12.20 17.12 17.67
N ILE A 503 11.01 16.71 17.22
CA ILE A 503 10.82 15.97 15.96
C ILE A 503 10.41 16.98 14.89
N LYS A 504 11.14 17.00 13.77
CA LYS A 504 10.94 17.97 12.68
C LYS A 504 9.78 17.56 11.76
N SER A 505 8.58 17.50 12.30
CA SER A 505 7.37 17.09 11.58
C SER A 505 6.12 17.77 12.14
N GLU A 506 5.16 18.06 11.25
CA GLU A 506 3.83 18.58 11.60
C GLU A 506 2.75 17.48 11.72
N TRP A 507 3.18 16.23 11.57
CA TRP A 507 2.34 15.06 11.32
C TRP A 507 2.74 13.85 12.19
N VAL A 508 3.20 14.11 13.42
CA VAL A 508 3.66 13.04 14.33
C VAL A 508 2.46 12.40 15.03
N PRO A 509 2.25 11.06 14.92
CA PRO A 509 1.25 10.37 15.71
C PRO A 509 1.54 10.49 17.20
N TYR A 510 0.55 10.85 18.01
CA TYR A 510 0.74 11.03 19.47
C TYR A 510 -0.23 10.22 20.33
N GLN A 511 -1.28 9.65 19.75
CA GLN A 511 -2.13 8.68 20.41
C GLN A 511 -2.87 7.81 19.41
N SER A 512 -3.27 6.61 19.82
CA SER A 512 -4.03 5.65 19.01
C SER A 512 -5.27 5.13 19.73
N ARG A 513 -6.28 4.73 18.99
CA ARG A 513 -7.49 4.04 19.48
C ARG A 513 -8.03 3.12 18.40
N ILE A 514 -8.84 2.16 18.78
CA ILE A 514 -9.58 1.32 17.83
C ILE A 514 -10.68 2.16 17.16
N LEU A 515 -10.71 2.15 15.83
CA LEU A 515 -11.74 2.75 15.00
C LEU A 515 -12.84 1.74 14.67
N LEU A 516 -12.46 0.59 14.14
CA LEU A 516 -13.35 -0.51 13.75
C LEU A 516 -12.81 -1.84 14.26
N LEU A 517 -13.71 -2.75 14.60
CA LEU A 517 -13.39 -4.14 14.94
C LEU A 517 -14.19 -5.08 14.03
N GLY A 518 -13.53 -6.15 13.60
CA GLY A 518 -14.20 -7.32 13.08
C GLY A 518 -14.92 -8.09 14.19
N GLU A 519 -15.66 -9.13 13.81
CA GLU A 519 -16.39 -9.98 14.75
C GLU A 519 -16.21 -11.45 14.39
N ASP A 520 -15.60 -12.21 15.31
CA ASP A 520 -15.48 -13.67 15.18
C ASP A 520 -16.85 -14.34 15.39
N ILE A 521 -17.15 -15.36 14.58
CA ILE A 521 -18.34 -16.21 14.70
C ILE A 521 -17.95 -17.70 14.60
N PRO A 522 -18.77 -18.62 15.13
CA PRO A 522 -18.68 -20.01 14.70
C PRO A 522 -18.86 -20.12 13.19
N ALA A 523 -18.18 -21.09 12.56
CA ALA A 523 -18.27 -21.31 11.12
C ALA A 523 -19.74 -21.39 10.64
N ASP A 524 -20.12 -20.51 9.71
CA ASP A 524 -21.45 -20.53 9.09
C ASP A 524 -21.54 -21.56 7.95
N SER A 525 -22.69 -21.61 7.26
CA SER A 525 -22.92 -22.55 6.16
C SER A 525 -22.05 -22.32 4.92
N LEU A 526 -21.45 -21.14 4.79
CA LEU A 526 -20.56 -20.78 3.67
C LEU A 526 -19.08 -20.92 4.03
N GLY A 527 -18.79 -21.18 5.31
CA GLY A 527 -17.45 -21.34 5.86
C GLY A 527 -16.89 -20.08 6.51
N ASN A 528 -17.69 -19.01 6.68
CA ASN A 528 -17.21 -17.79 7.34
C ASN A 528 -17.00 -18.05 8.84
N THR A 529 -15.84 -17.66 9.36
CA THR A 529 -15.53 -17.60 10.80
C THR A 529 -15.44 -16.16 11.31
N ALA A 530 -15.62 -15.18 10.43
CA ALA A 530 -15.92 -13.80 10.79
C ALA A 530 -17.32 -13.42 10.28
N ASN A 531 -17.96 -12.46 10.94
CA ASN A 531 -19.30 -12.00 10.59
C ASN A 531 -19.29 -11.40 9.18
N PRO A 532 -20.00 -11.99 8.20
CA PRO A 532 -19.97 -11.54 6.82
C PRO A 532 -20.61 -10.16 6.61
N ASN A 533 -21.15 -9.50 7.63
CA ASN A 533 -21.63 -8.11 7.53
C ASN A 533 -20.68 -7.09 8.15
N LYS A 534 -19.46 -7.51 8.50
CA LYS A 534 -18.40 -6.65 9.06
C LYS A 534 -17.09 -6.93 8.33
N ILE A 535 -16.12 -6.05 8.54
CA ILE A 535 -14.74 -6.29 8.08
C ILE A 535 -14.15 -7.52 8.78
N ALA A 536 -13.30 -8.25 8.07
CA ALA A 536 -12.49 -9.33 8.63
C ALA A 536 -11.08 -9.27 8.06
N SER A 537 -10.08 -9.29 8.94
CA SER A 537 -8.67 -9.17 8.58
C SER A 537 -8.43 -8.03 7.59
N PRO A 538 -8.79 -6.79 8.00
CA PRO A 538 -8.47 -5.64 7.20
C PRO A 538 -6.96 -5.61 7.03
N ASP A 539 -6.54 -5.34 5.80
CA ASP A 539 -5.15 -5.31 5.39
C ASP A 539 -4.96 -4.01 4.59
N ASN A 540 -5.32 -4.02 3.31
CA ASN A 540 -5.13 -2.89 2.42
C ASN A 540 -6.01 -1.68 2.79
N LEU A 541 -5.40 -0.55 3.19
CA LEU A 541 -6.12 0.70 3.51
C LEU A 541 -5.79 1.85 2.56
N LYS A 542 -6.83 2.54 2.05
CA LYS A 542 -6.69 3.81 1.34
C LYS A 542 -7.81 4.79 1.66
N PHE A 543 -7.44 6.04 1.88
CA PHE A 543 -8.41 7.11 2.13
C PHE A 543 -8.58 8.01 0.91
N SER A 544 -9.83 8.33 0.57
CA SER A 544 -10.16 9.38 -0.40
C SER A 544 -10.57 10.64 0.36
N GLU A 545 -9.86 11.75 0.12
CA GLU A 545 -10.25 13.05 0.68
C GLU A 545 -11.53 13.58 0.04
N THR A 546 -11.72 13.31 -1.26
CA THR A 546 -12.91 13.75 -2.00
C THR A 546 -14.15 13.04 -1.49
N PHE A 547 -14.11 11.71 -1.38
CA PHE A 547 -15.25 10.91 -0.94
C PHE A 547 -15.39 10.81 0.58
N ARG A 548 -14.42 11.32 1.35
CA ARG A 548 -14.41 11.21 2.82
C ARG A 548 -14.59 9.75 3.28
N THR A 549 -13.95 8.84 2.53
CA THR A 549 -14.18 7.39 2.64
C THR A 549 -12.85 6.68 2.81
N LEU A 550 -12.76 5.87 3.87
CA LEU A 550 -11.71 4.88 4.06
C LEU A 550 -12.14 3.58 3.34
N PHE A 551 -11.39 3.22 2.31
CA PHE A 551 -11.51 1.93 1.64
C PHE A 551 -10.65 0.89 2.36
N ILE A 552 -11.20 -0.31 2.52
CA ILE A 552 -10.64 -1.38 3.35
C ILE A 552 -10.71 -2.68 2.56
N GLY A 553 -9.57 -3.17 2.08
CA GLY A 553 -9.41 -4.50 1.52
C GLY A 553 -9.17 -5.53 2.63
N GLU A 554 -9.66 -6.75 2.42
CA GLU A 554 -9.44 -7.88 3.34
C GLU A 554 -8.40 -8.85 2.76
N ASP A 555 -7.46 -9.27 3.60
CA ASP A 555 -6.71 -10.53 3.47
C ASP A 555 -7.12 -11.45 4.63
N SER A 556 -8.11 -12.29 4.37
CA SER A 556 -8.70 -13.13 5.40
C SER A 556 -8.80 -14.59 5.00
N GLY A 557 -8.34 -15.45 5.91
CA GLY A 557 -8.80 -16.83 6.02
C GLY A 557 -10.16 -16.97 6.71
N ASN A 558 -10.74 -15.89 7.25
CA ASN A 558 -12.01 -15.92 8.00
C ASN A 558 -13.24 -15.69 7.12
N HIS A 559 -13.08 -14.99 6.00
CA HIS A 559 -14.05 -14.93 4.92
C HIS A 559 -13.54 -15.76 3.74
N PRO A 560 -14.23 -16.83 3.33
CA PRO A 560 -13.86 -17.59 2.12
C PRO A 560 -13.77 -16.75 0.84
N ASN A 561 -14.51 -15.65 0.76
CA ASN A 561 -14.43 -14.64 -0.28
C ASN A 561 -14.13 -13.31 0.41
N ASN A 562 -12.95 -12.73 0.16
CA ASN A 562 -12.59 -11.45 0.75
C ASN A 562 -13.34 -10.30 0.07
N PHE A 563 -13.48 -9.19 0.80
CA PHE A 563 -14.25 -8.04 0.38
C PHE A 563 -13.42 -6.76 0.32
N LEU A 564 -13.87 -5.82 -0.51
CA LEU A 564 -13.51 -4.41 -0.41
C LEU A 564 -14.68 -3.66 0.22
N TRP A 565 -14.41 -2.90 1.28
CA TRP A 565 -15.39 -2.10 2.00
C TRP A 565 -15.14 -0.60 1.82
N ALA A 566 -16.19 0.20 2.03
CA ALA A 566 -16.13 1.65 2.12
C ALA A 566 -16.72 2.13 3.46
N TYR A 567 -15.91 2.82 4.26
CA TYR A 567 -16.30 3.43 5.52
C TYR A 567 -16.26 4.96 5.42
N HIS A 568 -17.41 5.63 5.54
CA HIS A 568 -17.48 7.08 5.45
C HIS A 568 -17.21 7.75 6.81
N VAL A 569 -16.05 8.41 6.95
CA VAL A 569 -15.52 8.84 8.26
C VAL A 569 -16.35 9.94 8.94
N ASP A 570 -17.05 10.78 8.17
CA ASP A 570 -17.88 11.85 8.75
C ASP A 570 -19.25 11.32 9.24
N ARG A 571 -19.76 10.25 8.61
CA ARG A 571 -21.08 9.66 8.94
C ARG A 571 -20.97 8.56 10.00
N LYS A 572 -19.83 7.85 10.03
CA LYS A 572 -19.52 6.79 10.99
C LYS A 572 -20.55 5.66 11.01
N GLU A 573 -21.20 5.44 9.88
CA GLU A 573 -22.05 4.28 9.61
C GLU A 573 -21.18 3.04 9.43
N ASP A 574 -21.78 1.85 9.54
CA ASP A 574 -21.07 0.60 9.27
C ASP A 574 -20.49 0.58 7.83
N PRO A 575 -19.29 0.01 7.62
CA PRO A 575 -18.70 -0.09 6.29
C PRO A 575 -19.62 -0.81 5.30
N VAL A 576 -19.69 -0.31 4.06
CA VAL A 576 -20.49 -0.94 2.99
C VAL A 576 -19.62 -1.77 2.06
N ARG A 577 -20.06 -2.99 1.73
CA ARG A 577 -19.36 -3.86 0.79
C ARG A 577 -19.49 -3.32 -0.64
N LEU A 578 -18.35 -3.16 -1.32
CA LEU A 578 -18.27 -2.69 -2.71
C LEU A 578 -17.97 -3.80 -3.71
N LEU A 579 -17.06 -4.71 -3.35
CA LEU A 579 -16.55 -5.78 -4.21
C LEU A 579 -16.38 -7.06 -3.38
N SER A 580 -16.56 -8.20 -4.03
CA SER A 580 -16.12 -9.51 -3.55
C SER A 580 -15.06 -10.07 -4.49
N THR A 581 -13.97 -10.57 -3.94
CA THR A 581 -12.94 -11.29 -4.70
C THR A 581 -13.40 -12.74 -4.96
N PRO A 582 -12.75 -13.44 -5.92
CA PRO A 582 -12.93 -14.89 -6.06
C PRO A 582 -12.59 -15.62 -4.77
N PHE A 583 -13.14 -16.82 -4.59
CA PHE A 583 -12.87 -17.63 -3.40
C PHE A 583 -11.37 -17.86 -3.18
N GLY A 584 -10.91 -17.71 -1.94
CA GLY A 584 -9.51 -17.88 -1.55
C GLY A 584 -8.56 -16.79 -2.05
N ALA A 585 -9.06 -15.76 -2.73
CA ALA A 585 -8.30 -14.56 -3.04
C ALA A 585 -8.48 -13.52 -1.94
N GLU A 586 -7.48 -12.66 -1.75
CA GLU A 586 -7.57 -11.42 -0.97
C GLU A 586 -7.85 -10.20 -1.85
N SER A 587 -8.26 -9.09 -1.23
CA SER A 587 -8.59 -7.82 -1.90
C SER A 587 -7.45 -6.81 -1.74
N THR A 588 -6.52 -6.79 -2.68
CA THR A 588 -5.30 -5.97 -2.62
C THR A 588 -5.19 -4.95 -3.78
N GLY A 589 -4.02 -4.31 -3.92
CA GLY A 589 -3.69 -3.31 -4.94
C GLY A 589 -4.55 -2.06 -4.88
N LEU A 590 -5.07 -1.78 -3.69
CA LEU A 590 -6.02 -0.73 -3.44
C LEU A 590 -5.36 0.65 -3.63
N HIS A 591 -5.97 1.48 -4.47
CA HIS A 591 -5.61 2.88 -4.61
C HIS A 591 -6.85 3.74 -4.83
N ALA A 592 -7.09 4.70 -3.94
CA ALA A 592 -8.18 5.66 -4.07
C ALA A 592 -7.67 6.94 -4.76
N VAL A 593 -8.10 7.17 -6.01
CA VAL A 593 -7.68 8.31 -6.83
C VAL A 593 -8.72 9.41 -6.72
N ASP A 594 -8.41 10.47 -6.01
CA ASP A 594 -9.33 11.61 -5.82
C ASP A 594 -9.64 12.35 -7.13
N SER A 595 -8.62 12.66 -7.94
CA SER A 595 -8.83 13.23 -9.25
C SER A 595 -7.64 13.10 -10.20
N ILE A 596 -7.89 12.61 -11.41
CA ILE A 596 -7.02 12.79 -12.57
C ILE A 596 -7.87 13.36 -13.70
N ARG A 597 -7.61 14.62 -14.06
CA ARG A 597 -8.35 15.37 -15.10
C ARG A 597 -9.86 15.38 -14.86
N GLY A 598 -10.27 15.42 -13.59
CA GLY A 598 -11.67 15.47 -13.17
C GLY A 598 -12.35 14.10 -13.01
N TRP A 599 -11.65 13.00 -13.27
CA TRP A 599 -12.12 11.62 -13.08
C TRP A 599 -11.56 11.03 -11.79
N THR A 600 -12.31 10.15 -11.14
CA THR A 600 -11.90 9.46 -9.90
C THR A 600 -11.95 7.95 -10.11
N TYR A 601 -11.06 7.23 -9.43
CA TYR A 601 -10.87 5.79 -9.60
C TYR A 601 -10.67 5.09 -8.27
N ILE A 602 -11.11 3.84 -8.18
CA ILE A 602 -10.77 2.91 -7.09
C ILE A 602 -10.06 1.74 -7.76
N MET A 603 -8.73 1.77 -7.73
CA MET A 603 -7.93 0.65 -8.21
C MET A 603 -8.11 -0.53 -7.26
N SER A 604 -8.23 -1.72 -7.82
CA SER A 604 -8.42 -2.95 -7.04
C SER A 604 -8.01 -4.12 -7.91
N ASN A 605 -7.05 -4.89 -7.43
CA ASN A 605 -6.75 -6.21 -7.95
C ASN A 605 -7.10 -7.23 -6.87
N PHE A 606 -6.76 -8.49 -7.11
CA PHE A 606 -6.84 -9.55 -6.12
C PHE A 606 -5.68 -10.50 -6.39
N GLN A 607 -5.23 -11.24 -5.39
CA GLN A 607 -4.18 -12.25 -5.57
C GLN A 607 -4.61 -13.68 -5.24
N HIS A 608 -3.81 -14.65 -5.71
CA HIS A 608 -3.85 -16.09 -5.41
C HIS A 608 -5.26 -16.72 -5.37
N ALA A 609 -6.04 -16.51 -6.44
CA ALA A 609 -7.40 -17.05 -6.51
C ALA A 609 -7.45 -18.58 -6.36
N GLY A 610 -8.26 -19.03 -5.40
CA GLY A 610 -8.41 -20.44 -5.06
C GLY A 610 -7.39 -20.97 -4.06
N ASP A 611 -6.54 -20.11 -3.47
CA ASP A 611 -5.57 -20.50 -2.44
C ASP A 611 -6.18 -20.66 -1.04
N ALA A 612 -7.27 -21.42 -0.99
CA ALA A 612 -7.87 -21.85 0.26
C ALA A 612 -8.36 -23.29 0.12
N LYS A 613 -8.55 -23.95 1.26
CA LYS A 613 -9.29 -25.22 1.31
C LYS A 613 -10.78 -24.91 1.22
N ASP A 614 -11.49 -25.52 0.25
CA ASP A 614 -12.95 -25.37 0.14
C ASP A 614 -13.63 -25.87 1.43
N PRO A 615 -14.24 -24.97 2.24
CA PRO A 615 -14.83 -25.35 3.51
C PRO A 615 -16.16 -26.09 3.32
N THR A 616 -16.79 -25.97 2.15
CA THR A 616 -18.09 -26.56 1.84
C THR A 616 -17.98 -27.92 1.15
N GLY A 617 -16.83 -28.21 0.53
CA GLY A 617 -16.65 -29.39 -0.33
C GLY A 617 -17.50 -29.36 -1.61
N GLY A 618 -18.10 -28.22 -1.95
CA GLY A 618 -19.08 -28.05 -3.03
C GLY A 618 -18.49 -27.81 -4.42
N GLY A 619 -17.16 -27.93 -4.58
CA GLY A 619 -16.47 -27.73 -5.86
C GLY A 619 -16.10 -26.26 -6.13
N LEU A 620 -16.18 -25.39 -5.12
CA LEU A 620 -15.92 -23.96 -5.25
C LEU A 620 -14.47 -23.67 -5.63
N LYS A 621 -13.52 -24.41 -5.03
CA LYS A 621 -12.09 -24.30 -5.40
C LYS A 621 -11.90 -24.58 -6.88
N GLN A 622 -12.40 -25.71 -7.39
CA GLN A 622 -12.24 -26.06 -8.81
C GLN A 622 -12.88 -25.03 -9.73
N ALA A 623 -14.11 -24.60 -9.43
CA ALA A 623 -14.79 -23.56 -10.21
C ALA A 623 -13.98 -22.24 -10.26
N THR A 624 -13.29 -21.90 -9.16
CA THR A 624 -12.42 -20.72 -9.09
C THR A 624 -11.18 -20.91 -9.95
N LEU A 625 -10.47 -22.04 -9.80
CA LEU A 625 -9.28 -22.35 -10.59
C LEU A 625 -9.56 -22.32 -12.10
N ASP A 626 -10.72 -22.82 -12.53
CA ASP A 626 -11.15 -22.81 -13.94
C ASP A 626 -11.29 -21.39 -14.52
N ASN A 627 -11.60 -20.37 -13.69
CA ASN A 627 -11.70 -18.98 -14.12
C ASN A 627 -10.34 -18.26 -14.22
N TYR A 628 -9.30 -18.82 -13.59
CA TYR A 628 -8.03 -18.14 -13.30
C TYR A 628 -6.81 -19.00 -13.65
N ASN A 629 -6.87 -19.64 -14.81
CA ASN A 629 -5.75 -20.40 -15.40
C ASN A 629 -5.21 -21.47 -14.45
N GLY A 630 -6.09 -22.21 -13.77
CA GLY A 630 -5.67 -23.24 -12.80
C GLY A 630 -5.11 -22.67 -11.50
N GLY A 631 -5.41 -21.41 -11.17
CA GLY A 631 -4.89 -20.70 -9.99
C GLY A 631 -3.55 -20.00 -10.21
N TYR A 632 -3.07 -19.92 -11.46
CA TYR A 632 -1.82 -19.22 -11.79
C TYR A 632 -2.03 -17.76 -12.19
N SER A 633 -3.28 -17.29 -12.33
CA SER A 633 -3.57 -15.95 -12.83
C SER A 633 -4.44 -15.15 -11.87
N ALA A 634 -4.18 -13.86 -11.81
CA ALA A 634 -5.01 -12.87 -11.12
C ALA A 634 -5.34 -11.71 -12.05
N SER A 635 -6.30 -10.86 -11.68
CA SER A 635 -6.69 -9.71 -12.50
C SER A 635 -6.14 -8.41 -11.93
N VAL A 636 -5.53 -7.58 -12.78
CA VAL A 636 -5.20 -6.19 -12.45
C VAL A 636 -6.26 -5.29 -13.07
N GLY A 637 -6.88 -4.41 -12.28
CA GLY A 637 -8.02 -3.63 -12.73
C GLY A 637 -8.47 -2.57 -11.74
N TYR A 638 -9.71 -2.11 -11.93
CA TYR A 638 -10.31 -1.05 -11.13
C TYR A 638 -11.83 -1.13 -11.13
N ILE A 639 -12.44 -0.57 -10.09
CA ILE A 639 -13.90 -0.38 -10.01
C ILE A 639 -14.27 0.86 -10.82
N THR A 640 -15.30 0.73 -11.67
CA THR A 640 -15.77 1.80 -12.55
C THR A 640 -17.27 1.69 -12.80
N ALA A 641 -17.80 2.53 -13.69
CA ALA A 641 -19.19 2.49 -14.13
C ALA A 641 -19.28 2.70 -15.64
N ASP A 642 -20.32 2.12 -16.24
CA ASP A 642 -20.64 2.27 -17.66
C ASP A 642 -21.96 3.03 -17.85
N PRO A 643 -22.09 3.85 -18.92
CA PRO A 643 -21.09 4.10 -19.96
C PRO A 643 -20.03 5.14 -19.57
N ILE A 644 -20.16 5.79 -18.40
CA ILE A 644 -19.29 6.88 -17.94
C ILE A 644 -18.83 6.60 -16.51
N ALA A 645 -17.53 6.75 -16.26
CA ALA A 645 -16.91 6.59 -14.95
C ALA A 645 -17.31 7.72 -13.97
N PRO A 646 -17.20 7.50 -12.65
CA PRO A 646 -17.37 8.56 -11.67
C PRO A 646 -16.41 9.75 -11.89
N SER A 647 -16.89 10.96 -11.62
CA SER A 647 -16.14 12.20 -11.81
C SER A 647 -16.44 13.23 -10.73
N ILE A 648 -15.52 14.18 -10.54
CA ILE A 648 -15.68 15.26 -9.54
C ILE A 648 -16.38 16.51 -10.12
N VAL A 649 -16.68 16.49 -11.42
CA VAL A 649 -17.44 17.51 -12.13
C VAL A 649 -18.45 16.80 -13.02
N LYS A 650 -19.73 17.17 -12.91
CA LYS A 650 -20.83 16.55 -13.63
C LYS A 650 -20.57 16.58 -15.15
N LYS A 651 -20.62 15.41 -15.78
CA LYS A 651 -20.30 15.20 -17.20
C LYS A 651 -21.55 15.18 -18.07
#